data_AF-A0A972XNL3-F1
#
_entry.id   AF-A0A972XNL3-F1
#
_cell.length_a   1.000
_cell.length_b   1.000
_cell.length_c   1.000
_cell.angle_alpha   90.00
_cell.angle_beta   90.00
_cell.angle_gamma   90.00
#
_symmetry.space_group_name_H-M   'P 1'
#
loop_
_entity.id
_entity.type
_entity.pdbx_description
1 polymer ?
#
loop_
_entity_poly.entity_id
_entity_poly.type
_entity_poly.pdbx_seq_one_letter_code
_entity_poly.pdbx_strand_id
1 'polypeptide(L)'
;MKIKMLILALLSASILYGQQASYLPEHPRPDFERSQWINLNGEWDFKFDPKDLGVKEHWEKSQQKYPLKIQVPFPWGSQLSGVKDETDIAWYQRLIEVPANWQSKRTFLVIGASDWKTDVFLDGQKIGSHEGGYTPFSFDLTKFLKSGQKQQLNIRVDDKRRMFTLYGKQGYGNARGIWQTIYLESRGDQYVDYAQVSPDIDQSTAKFQVELAAPVKQKTSVKVTLSAGFSGSQMIAAGAKTAQIEIKIPNVHLWSLEDPFLYNYQIQVGEGVQSDEVKGYFGMRKISVMNLPGSTIPYIALNNKPIYLQLALDQSYHPEGFYTFPTDDFMREEIMRSKRIGLNGIRTHVKIEVPRKLYWADKLGLLVMADVPNSWGPPDADMQKETEYTLEQMVRRDFNHPSIFSWITFNETWGLLSDVTVDGKKRRVYTPETQKWVVDVYKKAKSLDPTRLVEDNSICCGKGHTETDIHSWHSYLPGYEWDKFNKEQSDNTFPGSTWNFEKGYKQGNQPMINSEFGNVWGYDGSSGDVDYTWDYHKAMNSFRNFPKMAGWLYTEHHDVINEWNGYYRFDRTEKETGLGAMAPGMTLKDLHGPFYLSTGQEIAWAGKGGEKLKIPLTLSALIGATDLPKELVLKMEFSGQNALGEKKNRWSKSKQIVWTPWSVKALDSLEITLPEEKSLNTLILKLEDGNGQVLHQNFVSLIVEQGKINLTPKQVLMSVPVDKISKAAWSVKQWSGVLGNKMNGAGSGYFEYSFDWAKMPLESIDQVSFFVEASSKPMLGKDKPNSGAMNGDYMLGKGTFDPSKNPNAYPQTDSKKNPSVVQILSNGQFAASFDLEDDPADHQGVLSWFYQAQNHKLDEPGTYGYWVQCTLPRSSIEVANATGKLTIRLEVPEGYPNGLSLYGAKSGRYINDPSILILRK
;
A
#
# COMPACT_ATOMS: atom_id res chain seq x y z
N MET A 1 46.32 26.02 -38.91
CA MET A 1 45.16 25.15 -38.58
C MET A 1 44.01 26.06 -38.14
N LYS A 2 43.46 26.85 -39.06
CA LYS A 2 42.23 26.62 -39.84
C LYS A 2 40.93 26.64 -39.00
N ILE A 3 40.31 27.83 -39.04
CA ILE A 3 38.88 28.11 -39.21
C ILE A 3 37.94 27.64 -38.10
N LYS A 4 37.48 28.58 -37.26
CA LYS A 4 36.12 28.64 -36.69
C LYS A 4 35.81 30.09 -36.26
N MET A 5 35.48 30.93 -37.22
CA MET A 5 34.91 32.26 -36.97
C MET A 5 34.15 32.70 -38.23
N LEU A 6 32.87 32.35 -38.31
CA LEU A 6 31.82 33.07 -39.02
C LEU A 6 30.48 32.34 -38.80
N ILE A 7 29.38 33.10 -38.82
CA ILE A 7 28.00 32.71 -38.56
C ILE A 7 27.60 32.76 -37.07
N LEU A 8 27.78 33.95 -36.49
CA LEU A 8 26.86 34.51 -35.50
C LEU A 8 26.04 35.56 -36.26
N ALA A 9 24.73 35.64 -36.01
CA ALA A 9 23.75 36.55 -36.62
C ALA A 9 23.15 36.11 -37.98
N LEU A 10 22.16 35.20 -37.90
CA LEU A 10 20.87 35.24 -38.61
C LEU A 10 20.21 33.86 -38.51
N LEU A 11 19.50 33.61 -37.40
CA LEU A 11 18.51 32.53 -37.33
C LEU A 11 17.43 32.91 -36.31
N SER A 12 16.31 33.32 -36.89
CA SER A 12 14.94 33.09 -36.42
C SER A 12 14.61 33.50 -35.00
N ALA A 13 13.86 34.61 -34.91
CA ALA A 13 12.73 34.71 -34.00
C ALA A 13 11.84 33.48 -34.19
N SER A 14 12.11 32.43 -33.42
CA SER A 14 11.25 31.27 -33.28
C SER A 14 10.36 31.53 -32.08
N ILE A 15 9.09 31.67 -32.41
CA ILE A 15 7.95 31.80 -31.53
C ILE A 15 8.08 30.78 -30.38
N LEU A 16 8.28 31.27 -29.15
CA LEU A 16 7.95 30.54 -27.93
C LEU A 16 6.42 30.44 -27.88
N TYR A 17 5.85 29.52 -28.66
CA TYR A 17 4.60 28.90 -28.26
C TYR A 17 4.98 28.08 -27.03
N GLY A 18 4.55 28.54 -25.85
CA GLY A 18 4.61 27.72 -24.65
C GLY A 18 3.91 26.40 -24.96
N GLN A 19 4.69 25.33 -25.09
CA GLN A 19 4.15 23.98 -25.11
C GLN A 19 3.63 23.76 -23.68
N GLN A 20 2.33 23.98 -23.52
CA GLN A 20 1.60 23.63 -22.31
C GLN A 20 1.88 22.15 -22.05
N ALA A 21 2.45 21.82 -20.89
CA ALA A 21 2.75 20.43 -20.55
C ALA A 21 1.47 19.61 -20.70
N SER A 22 1.45 18.64 -21.62
CA SER A 22 0.29 17.79 -21.84
C SER A 22 0.27 16.73 -20.73
N TYR A 23 -0.69 16.81 -19.81
CA TYR A 23 -0.91 15.75 -18.83
C TYR A 23 -1.42 14.48 -19.53
N LEU A 24 -0.84 13.33 -19.17
CA LEU A 24 -1.21 12.00 -19.69
C LEU A 24 -1.34 11.99 -21.24
N PRO A 25 -0.26 12.28 -21.99
CA PRO A 25 -0.28 12.37 -23.45
C PRO A 25 -0.45 11.00 -24.14
N GLU A 26 -0.25 9.89 -23.43
CA GLU A 26 -0.35 8.55 -23.96
C GLU A 26 -1.80 8.10 -24.19
N HIS A 27 -2.00 7.13 -25.10
CA HIS A 27 -3.33 6.57 -25.32
C HIS A 27 -3.82 5.85 -24.03
N PRO A 28 -5.02 6.17 -23.52
CA PRO A 28 -5.49 5.65 -22.22
C PRO A 28 -5.85 4.16 -22.24
N ARG A 29 -6.03 3.58 -23.43
CA ARG A 29 -6.44 2.18 -23.66
C ARG A 29 -5.43 1.44 -24.55
N PRO A 30 -4.23 1.10 -24.08
CA PRO A 30 -3.28 0.30 -24.86
C PRO A 30 -3.79 -1.14 -25.13
N ASP A 31 -4.83 -1.55 -24.42
CA ASP A 31 -5.56 -2.82 -24.56
C ASP A 31 -6.63 -2.77 -25.69
N PHE A 32 -7.01 -1.58 -26.15
CA PHE A 32 -8.02 -1.35 -27.19
C PHE A 32 -7.78 -0.01 -27.89
N GLU A 33 -6.68 0.08 -28.65
CA GLU A 33 -6.16 1.33 -29.24
C GLU A 33 -6.47 1.45 -30.73
N ARG A 34 -6.84 2.66 -31.15
CA ARG A 34 -6.85 3.06 -32.57
C ARG A 34 -5.76 4.10 -32.82
N SER A 35 -5.12 4.02 -33.98
CA SER A 35 -4.03 4.95 -34.35
C SER A 35 -4.51 6.38 -34.62
N GLN A 36 -5.77 6.56 -35.02
CA GLN A 36 -6.35 7.86 -35.34
C GLN A 36 -7.14 8.39 -34.15
N TRP A 37 -6.46 9.14 -33.28
CA TRP A 37 -7.05 9.75 -32.10
C TRP A 37 -6.44 11.14 -31.82
N ILE A 38 -7.12 11.95 -31.02
CA ILE A 38 -6.66 13.27 -30.56
C ILE A 38 -6.92 13.39 -29.08
N ASN A 39 -5.86 13.57 -28.30
CA ASN A 39 -5.95 13.81 -26.86
C ASN A 39 -6.59 15.19 -26.59
N LEU A 40 -7.63 15.22 -25.75
CA LEU A 40 -8.30 16.44 -25.31
C LEU A 40 -8.00 16.79 -23.84
N ASN A 41 -6.99 16.18 -23.22
CA ASN A 41 -6.46 16.61 -21.92
C ASN A 41 -5.83 18.01 -22.01
N GLY A 42 -5.55 18.60 -20.84
CA GLY A 42 -5.01 19.95 -20.69
C GLY A 42 -6.08 20.96 -20.29
N GLU A 43 -5.86 22.23 -20.62
CA GLU A 43 -6.70 23.32 -20.15
C GLU A 43 -8.05 23.40 -20.87
N TRP A 44 -9.13 23.58 -20.10
CA TRP A 44 -10.49 23.85 -20.57
C TRP A 44 -11.03 25.12 -19.90
N ASP A 45 -11.88 25.85 -20.63
CA ASP A 45 -12.71 26.90 -20.06
C ASP A 45 -13.75 26.27 -19.12
N PHE A 46 -13.92 26.84 -17.91
CA PHE A 46 -14.69 26.22 -16.85
C PHE A 46 -15.61 27.19 -16.11
N LYS A 47 -16.78 26.68 -15.70
CA LYS A 47 -17.79 27.44 -14.95
C LYS A 47 -18.63 26.55 -14.05
N PHE A 48 -18.72 26.90 -12.78
CA PHE A 48 -19.64 26.29 -11.83
C PHE A 48 -21.11 26.70 -12.07
N ASP A 49 -22.04 25.77 -11.81
CA ASP A 49 -23.50 25.96 -11.96
C ASP A 49 -24.25 25.54 -10.69
N PRO A 50 -24.06 26.25 -9.56
CA PRO A 50 -24.59 25.85 -8.25
C PRO A 50 -26.12 25.84 -8.16
N LYS A 51 -26.81 26.48 -9.12
CA LYS A 51 -28.27 26.55 -9.18
C LYS A 51 -28.86 25.69 -10.30
N ASP A 52 -28.03 24.97 -11.05
CA ASP A 52 -28.45 24.13 -12.17
C ASP A 52 -29.27 24.88 -13.23
N LEU A 53 -28.80 26.08 -13.59
CA LEU A 53 -29.50 26.99 -14.50
C LEU A 53 -28.97 26.90 -15.93
N GLY A 54 -27.79 26.33 -16.16
CA GLY A 54 -27.09 26.45 -17.44
C GLY A 54 -27.86 25.91 -18.64
N VAL A 55 -28.57 24.78 -18.47
CA VAL A 55 -29.42 24.21 -19.54
C VAL A 55 -30.63 25.11 -19.82
N LYS A 56 -31.24 25.66 -18.76
CA LYS A 56 -32.41 26.54 -18.85
C LYS A 56 -32.06 27.89 -19.49
N GLU A 57 -30.86 28.38 -19.23
CA GLU A 57 -30.32 29.65 -19.75
C GLU A 57 -29.54 29.49 -21.06
N HIS A 58 -29.51 28.29 -21.64
CA HIS A 58 -28.82 27.99 -22.89
C HIS A 58 -27.33 28.37 -22.89
N TRP A 59 -26.59 28.03 -21.83
CA TRP A 59 -25.15 28.28 -21.73
C TRP A 59 -24.34 27.55 -22.82
N GLU A 60 -24.90 26.51 -23.43
CA GLU A 60 -24.31 25.81 -24.58
C GLU A 60 -24.40 26.60 -25.89
N LYS A 61 -25.35 27.56 -26.01
CA LYS A 61 -25.58 28.37 -27.22
C LYS A 61 -25.17 29.83 -27.08
N SER A 62 -25.23 30.36 -25.87
CA SER A 62 -24.86 31.74 -25.60
C SER A 62 -23.33 31.90 -25.56
N GLN A 63 -22.83 33.10 -25.89
CA GLN A 63 -21.42 33.47 -25.67
C GLN A 63 -21.18 33.70 -24.17
N GLN A 64 -21.44 32.66 -23.38
CA GLN A 64 -21.34 32.70 -21.94
C GLN A 64 -19.86 32.83 -21.55
N LYS A 65 -19.56 33.68 -20.58
CA LYS A 65 -18.20 33.77 -20.04
C LYS A 65 -17.96 32.61 -19.08
N TYR A 66 -16.88 31.88 -19.32
CA TYR A 66 -16.32 30.85 -18.45
C TYR A 66 -15.14 31.49 -17.69
N PRO A 67 -15.33 31.89 -16.42
CA PRO A 67 -14.36 32.72 -15.71
C PRO A 67 -13.15 31.94 -15.20
N LEU A 68 -13.19 30.61 -15.19
CA LEU A 68 -12.16 29.73 -14.65
C LEU A 68 -11.52 28.90 -15.76
N LYS A 69 -10.35 28.34 -15.45
CA LYS A 69 -9.65 27.35 -16.25
C LYS A 69 -9.44 26.10 -15.42
N ILE A 70 -9.74 24.93 -15.99
CA ILE A 70 -9.50 23.63 -15.34
C ILE A 70 -8.55 22.78 -16.16
N GLN A 71 -7.68 22.02 -15.51
CA GLN A 71 -6.88 20.98 -16.15
C GLN A 71 -7.66 19.67 -16.18
N VAL A 72 -8.04 19.22 -17.37
CA VAL A 72 -8.66 17.92 -17.60
C VAL A 72 -7.55 16.88 -17.83
N PRO A 73 -7.62 15.68 -17.22
CA PRO A 73 -8.80 15.07 -16.61
C PRO A 73 -8.71 15.01 -15.09
N PHE A 74 -8.34 16.10 -14.42
CA PHE A 74 -8.28 16.11 -12.96
C PHE A 74 -9.64 16.52 -12.37
N PRO A 75 -10.16 15.81 -11.34
CA PRO A 75 -11.38 16.20 -10.64
C PRO A 75 -11.28 17.63 -10.11
N TRP A 76 -12.34 18.42 -10.22
CA TRP A 76 -12.32 19.74 -9.59
C TRP A 76 -12.20 19.60 -8.06
N GLY A 77 -11.42 20.48 -7.43
CA GLY A 77 -11.05 20.36 -6.03
C GLY A 77 -9.72 19.66 -5.78
N SER A 78 -9.23 18.85 -6.73
CA SER A 78 -7.85 18.37 -6.68
C SER A 78 -6.88 19.52 -6.99
N GLN A 79 -5.66 19.46 -6.41
CA GLN A 79 -4.65 20.49 -6.61
C GLN A 79 -4.27 20.65 -8.09
N LEU A 80 -4.12 19.54 -8.83
CA LEU A 80 -3.74 19.55 -10.24
C LEU A 80 -4.85 20.06 -11.17
N SER A 81 -6.12 20.05 -10.75
CA SER A 81 -7.20 20.63 -11.56
C SER A 81 -7.11 22.15 -11.70
N GLY A 82 -6.47 22.84 -10.75
CA GLY A 82 -6.37 24.29 -10.70
C GLY A 82 -7.66 25.01 -10.25
N VAL A 83 -8.70 24.28 -9.87
CA VAL A 83 -9.98 24.83 -9.38
C VAL A 83 -10.38 24.23 -8.03
N LYS A 84 -11.10 24.99 -7.21
CA LYS A 84 -11.57 24.56 -5.87
C LYS A 84 -12.83 23.69 -5.98
N ASP A 85 -13.15 22.93 -4.93
CA ASP A 85 -14.45 22.24 -4.81
C ASP A 85 -15.51 23.20 -4.25
N GLU A 86 -16.27 23.87 -5.13
CA GLU A 86 -17.28 24.87 -4.74
C GLU A 86 -18.74 24.39 -4.90
N THR A 87 -19.00 23.44 -5.80
CA THR A 87 -20.35 22.92 -6.08
C THR A 87 -20.32 21.59 -6.81
N ASP A 88 -21.48 20.92 -6.87
CA ASP A 88 -21.69 19.60 -7.46
C ASP A 88 -21.89 19.64 -9.00
N ILE A 89 -22.12 20.81 -9.59
CA ILE A 89 -22.42 20.94 -11.03
C ILE A 89 -21.50 21.95 -11.68
N ALA A 90 -20.93 21.58 -12.82
CA ALA A 90 -20.08 22.46 -13.60
C ALA A 90 -20.20 22.24 -15.12
N TRP A 91 -19.75 23.25 -15.86
CA TRP A 91 -19.65 23.27 -17.30
C TRP A 91 -18.20 23.43 -17.74
N TYR A 92 -17.82 22.64 -18.74
CA TYR A 92 -16.56 22.66 -19.44
C TYR A 92 -16.77 23.15 -20.86
N GLN A 93 -15.83 23.92 -21.38
CA GLN A 93 -15.84 24.42 -22.75
C GLN A 93 -14.45 24.30 -23.38
N ARG A 94 -14.38 23.77 -24.60
CA ARG A 94 -13.14 23.72 -25.40
C ARG A 94 -13.44 23.77 -26.89
N LEU A 95 -12.59 24.48 -27.64
CA LEU A 95 -12.61 24.40 -29.10
C LEU A 95 -11.90 23.13 -29.55
N ILE A 96 -12.58 22.35 -30.37
CA ILE A 96 -12.04 21.15 -31.00
C ILE A 96 -11.97 21.34 -32.51
N GLU A 97 -11.03 20.66 -33.16
CA GLU A 97 -10.89 20.65 -34.61
C GLU A 97 -10.66 19.21 -35.05
N VAL A 98 -11.60 18.67 -35.83
CA VAL A 98 -11.47 17.31 -36.38
C VAL A 98 -10.75 17.39 -37.73
N PRO A 99 -9.62 16.67 -37.91
CA PRO A 99 -8.87 16.66 -39.15
C PRO A 99 -9.72 16.29 -40.37
N ALA A 100 -9.50 16.98 -41.49
CA ALA A 100 -10.26 16.75 -42.73
C ALA A 100 -10.14 15.32 -43.27
N ASN A 101 -9.00 14.67 -43.03
CA ASN A 101 -8.77 13.28 -43.45
C ASN A 101 -9.59 12.25 -42.64
N TRP A 102 -10.34 12.65 -41.62
CA TRP A 102 -11.30 11.80 -40.91
C TRP A 102 -12.70 11.82 -41.55
N GLN A 103 -12.97 12.68 -42.54
CA GLN A 103 -14.32 12.90 -43.09
C GLN A 103 -14.97 11.64 -43.68
N SER A 104 -14.18 10.70 -44.17
CA SER A 104 -14.68 9.42 -44.64
C SER A 104 -15.07 8.49 -43.49
N LYS A 105 -14.58 8.70 -42.28
CA LYS A 105 -14.78 7.84 -41.11
C LYS A 105 -15.79 8.43 -40.13
N ARG A 106 -16.21 7.61 -39.16
CA ARG A 106 -16.98 8.07 -38.01
C ARG A 106 -16.04 8.67 -36.97
N THR A 107 -16.50 9.70 -36.27
CA THR A 107 -15.71 10.37 -35.22
C THR A 107 -16.47 10.33 -33.91
N PHE A 108 -15.81 9.89 -32.86
CA PHE A 108 -16.37 9.76 -31.52
C PHE A 108 -15.64 10.66 -30.55
N LEU A 109 -16.39 11.25 -29.62
CA LEU A 109 -15.85 11.75 -28.35
C LEU A 109 -15.86 10.59 -27.36
N VAL A 110 -14.72 10.28 -26.76
CA VAL A 110 -14.58 9.23 -25.75
C VAL A 110 -14.14 9.86 -24.43
N ILE A 111 -14.82 9.53 -23.35
CA ILE A 111 -14.51 9.96 -21.99
C ILE A 111 -14.20 8.71 -21.18
N GLY A 112 -13.01 8.64 -20.58
CA GLY A 112 -12.58 7.46 -19.82
C GLY A 112 -13.43 7.18 -18.58
N ALA A 113 -13.83 8.25 -17.88
CA ALA A 113 -14.74 8.25 -16.74
C ALA A 113 -15.08 9.70 -16.37
N SER A 114 -16.33 9.96 -15.95
CA SER A 114 -16.77 11.27 -15.47
C SER A 114 -17.93 11.11 -14.50
N ASP A 115 -17.78 11.56 -13.26
CA ASP A 115 -18.79 11.36 -12.21
C ASP A 115 -19.73 12.57 -12.10
N TRP A 116 -21.07 12.44 -12.04
CA TRP A 116 -21.85 11.23 -12.27
C TRP A 116 -22.69 11.30 -13.55
N LYS A 117 -23.37 12.42 -13.80
CA LYS A 117 -24.18 12.63 -15.01
C LYS A 117 -23.53 13.61 -15.97
N THR A 118 -23.24 13.17 -17.18
CA THR A 118 -22.50 13.94 -18.19
C THR A 118 -23.40 14.23 -19.40
N ASP A 119 -23.63 15.50 -19.72
CA ASP A 119 -24.32 15.98 -20.92
C ASP A 119 -23.32 16.61 -21.90
N VAL A 120 -23.38 16.23 -23.19
CA VAL A 120 -22.45 16.73 -24.22
C VAL A 120 -23.19 17.53 -25.28
N PHE A 121 -22.61 18.67 -25.67
CA PHE A 121 -23.10 19.57 -26.70
C PHE A 121 -21.99 19.98 -27.67
N LEU A 122 -22.29 20.09 -28.96
CA LEU A 122 -21.38 20.60 -29.98
C LEU A 122 -22.05 21.75 -30.74
N ASP A 123 -21.39 22.91 -30.79
CA ASP A 123 -21.94 24.17 -31.33
C ASP A 123 -23.36 24.47 -30.79
N GLY A 124 -23.59 24.19 -29.51
CA GLY A 124 -24.87 24.38 -28.82
C GLY A 124 -25.96 23.35 -29.14
N GLN A 125 -25.67 22.31 -29.93
CA GLN A 125 -26.57 21.19 -30.16
C GLN A 125 -26.26 20.04 -29.20
N LYS A 126 -27.28 19.53 -28.49
CA LYS A 126 -27.12 18.37 -27.59
C LYS A 126 -26.86 17.11 -28.40
N ILE A 127 -25.78 16.41 -28.04
CA ILE A 127 -25.37 15.14 -28.65
C ILE A 127 -25.94 13.96 -27.86
N GLY A 128 -25.85 13.99 -26.53
CA GLY A 128 -26.32 12.91 -25.67
C GLY A 128 -26.05 13.15 -24.19
N SER A 129 -26.37 12.13 -23.39
CA SER A 129 -26.12 12.07 -21.94
C SER A 129 -25.61 10.69 -21.53
N HIS A 130 -24.81 10.62 -20.47
CA HIS A 130 -24.39 9.39 -19.79
C HIS A 130 -24.58 9.53 -18.27
N GLU A 131 -24.89 8.40 -17.62
CA GLU A 131 -25.01 8.27 -16.16
C GLU A 131 -24.10 7.12 -15.73
N GLY A 132 -23.21 7.38 -14.78
CA GLY A 132 -22.18 6.45 -14.31
C GLY A 132 -20.82 7.13 -14.19
N GLY A 133 -20.06 6.78 -13.15
CA GLY A 133 -18.83 7.50 -12.78
C GLY A 133 -17.50 6.79 -13.04
N TYR A 134 -17.51 5.50 -13.41
CA TYR A 134 -16.31 4.65 -13.28
C TYR A 134 -15.85 3.94 -14.56
N THR A 135 -16.64 3.98 -15.63
CA THR A 135 -16.34 3.25 -16.87
C THR A 135 -16.40 4.16 -18.09
N PRO A 136 -15.69 3.81 -19.19
CA PRO A 136 -15.65 4.65 -20.39
C PRO A 136 -16.99 4.67 -21.13
N PHE A 137 -17.29 5.83 -21.72
CA PHE A 137 -18.44 6.02 -22.59
C PHE A 137 -18.08 6.92 -23.79
N SER A 138 -18.89 6.87 -24.85
CA SER A 138 -18.62 7.64 -26.06
C SER A 138 -19.87 8.17 -26.77
N PHE A 139 -19.70 9.26 -27.52
CA PHE A 139 -20.74 9.89 -28.32
C PHE A 139 -20.29 10.02 -29.77
N ASP A 140 -21.15 9.62 -30.71
CA ASP A 140 -20.89 9.78 -32.14
C ASP A 140 -21.13 11.24 -32.58
N LEU A 141 -20.06 11.93 -32.97
CA LEU A 141 -20.10 13.31 -33.43
C LEU A 141 -20.32 13.42 -34.94
N THR A 142 -20.24 12.32 -35.70
CA THR A 142 -20.10 12.32 -37.17
C THR A 142 -21.11 13.22 -37.89
N LYS A 143 -22.37 13.21 -37.48
CA LYS A 143 -23.45 14.01 -38.13
C LYS A 143 -23.43 15.50 -37.77
N PHE A 144 -22.65 15.89 -36.77
CA PHE A 144 -22.59 17.25 -36.22
C PHE A 144 -21.28 17.97 -36.59
N LEU A 145 -20.33 17.23 -37.18
CA LEU A 145 -19.01 17.76 -37.49
C LEU A 145 -19.00 18.64 -38.74
N LYS A 146 -18.27 19.75 -38.63
CA LYS A 146 -17.87 20.63 -39.71
C LYS A 146 -16.39 20.37 -39.98
N SER A 147 -16.11 19.47 -40.91
CA SER A 147 -14.76 18.96 -41.17
C SER A 147 -13.74 20.08 -41.43
N GLY A 148 -12.58 20.02 -40.75
CA GLY A 148 -11.52 21.03 -40.85
C GLY A 148 -11.88 22.40 -40.25
N GLN A 149 -13.02 22.53 -39.56
CA GLN A 149 -13.40 23.75 -38.86
C GLN A 149 -13.32 23.55 -37.34
N LYS A 150 -13.02 24.63 -36.63
CA LYS A 150 -13.12 24.66 -35.17
C LYS A 150 -14.59 24.66 -34.76
N GLN A 151 -14.93 23.79 -33.82
CA GLN A 151 -16.26 23.70 -33.23
C GLN A 151 -16.18 23.77 -31.72
N GLN A 152 -17.22 24.32 -31.12
CA GLN A 152 -17.29 24.50 -29.68
C GLN A 152 -17.87 23.25 -29.03
N LEU A 153 -17.06 22.54 -28.26
CA LEU A 153 -17.50 21.45 -27.39
C LEU A 153 -17.84 22.01 -26.02
N ASN A 154 -19.06 21.71 -25.53
CA ASN A 154 -19.51 22.03 -24.18
C ASN A 154 -19.93 20.74 -23.47
N ILE A 155 -19.52 20.59 -22.21
CA ILE A 155 -19.87 19.43 -21.39
C ILE A 155 -20.41 19.95 -20.06
N ARG A 156 -21.59 19.49 -19.65
CA ARG A 156 -22.13 19.71 -18.30
C ARG A 156 -21.95 18.43 -17.51
N VAL A 157 -21.42 18.52 -16.29
CA VAL A 157 -21.35 17.40 -15.37
C VAL A 157 -22.12 17.72 -14.09
N ASP A 158 -22.99 16.80 -13.67
CA ASP A 158 -23.78 16.84 -12.45
C ASP A 158 -23.40 15.66 -11.54
N ASP A 159 -22.75 16.01 -10.44
CA ASP A 159 -22.29 15.09 -9.40
C ASP A 159 -23.00 15.36 -8.06
N LYS A 160 -24.29 15.74 -8.11
CA LYS A 160 -25.10 15.84 -6.89
C LYS A 160 -25.15 14.49 -6.20
N ARG A 161 -24.86 14.45 -4.90
CA ARG A 161 -24.86 13.20 -4.12
C ARG A 161 -26.22 12.50 -4.19
N ARG A 162 -26.22 11.26 -4.65
CA ARG A 162 -27.37 10.34 -4.65
C ARG A 162 -26.98 9.11 -3.82
N MET A 163 -27.90 8.58 -3.02
CA MET A 163 -27.56 7.45 -2.15
C MET A 163 -27.45 6.12 -2.88
N PHE A 164 -28.07 5.98 -4.06
CA PHE A 164 -27.98 4.76 -4.85
C PHE A 164 -26.71 4.69 -5.71
N THR A 165 -26.04 5.82 -5.99
CA THR A 165 -24.85 5.85 -6.84
C THR A 165 -23.64 5.28 -6.12
N LEU A 166 -22.74 4.67 -6.89
CA LEU A 166 -21.48 4.17 -6.36
C LEU A 166 -20.57 5.34 -5.98
N TYR A 167 -19.80 5.18 -4.91
CA TYR A 167 -18.92 6.24 -4.39
C TYR A 167 -17.56 5.72 -3.96
N GLY A 168 -17.45 4.44 -3.60
CA GLY A 168 -16.21 3.89 -3.06
C GLY A 168 -15.68 4.75 -1.90
N LYS A 169 -14.40 5.10 -1.97
CA LYS A 169 -13.68 5.94 -1.00
C LYS A 169 -13.56 7.41 -1.42
N GLN A 170 -14.48 7.96 -2.22
CA GLN A 170 -14.49 9.38 -2.63
C GLN A 170 -14.52 10.40 -1.47
N GLY A 171 -14.63 9.98 -0.21
CA GLY A 171 -14.48 10.85 0.95
C GLY A 171 -13.06 11.39 1.18
N TYR A 172 -11.99 10.73 0.69
CA TYR A 172 -10.64 11.31 0.75
C TYR A 172 -10.47 12.51 -0.21
N GLY A 173 -11.26 12.55 -1.28
CA GLY A 173 -11.33 13.66 -2.21
C GLY A 173 -12.30 13.30 -3.31
N ASN A 174 -13.32 14.14 -3.52
CA ASN A 174 -14.38 13.81 -4.46
C ASN A 174 -13.81 13.74 -5.90
N ALA A 175 -14.14 12.67 -6.63
CA ALA A 175 -13.69 12.48 -8.01
C ALA A 175 -14.66 13.14 -9.01
N ARG A 176 -15.11 14.35 -8.69
CA ARG A 176 -16.18 15.06 -9.40
C ARG A 176 -15.72 15.47 -10.79
N GLY A 177 -16.62 15.34 -11.77
CA GLY A 177 -16.29 15.75 -13.13
C GLY A 177 -15.50 14.70 -13.89
N ILE A 178 -14.79 15.14 -14.93
CA ILE A 178 -14.02 14.29 -15.82
C ILE A 178 -12.70 13.92 -15.12
N TRP A 179 -12.56 12.66 -14.67
CA TRP A 179 -11.39 12.21 -13.91
C TRP A 179 -10.49 11.21 -14.64
N GLN A 180 -10.86 10.78 -15.86
CA GLN A 180 -9.98 10.06 -16.78
C GLN A 180 -9.93 10.74 -18.16
N THR A 181 -8.88 10.42 -18.93
CA THR A 181 -8.59 11.00 -20.24
C THR A 181 -9.81 11.11 -21.15
N ILE A 182 -9.96 12.28 -21.76
CA ILE A 182 -10.95 12.59 -22.79
C ILE A 182 -10.25 12.74 -24.14
N TYR A 183 -10.82 12.18 -25.20
CA TYR A 183 -10.19 12.20 -26.52
C TYR A 183 -11.20 12.06 -27.67
N LEU A 184 -10.77 12.45 -28.86
CA LEU A 184 -11.47 12.12 -30.11
C LEU A 184 -10.87 10.88 -30.72
N GLU A 185 -11.69 10.03 -31.33
CA GLU A 185 -11.26 8.79 -31.97
C GLU A 185 -11.98 8.61 -33.32
N SER A 186 -11.23 8.22 -34.34
CA SER A 186 -11.78 7.87 -35.65
C SER A 186 -12.05 6.37 -35.75
N ARG A 187 -13.22 6.00 -36.25
CA ARG A 187 -13.66 4.60 -36.44
C ARG A 187 -14.17 4.37 -37.86
N GLY A 188 -14.04 3.15 -38.36
CA GLY A 188 -14.68 2.75 -39.63
C GLY A 188 -16.22 2.86 -39.62
N ASP A 189 -16.88 2.76 -40.79
CA ASP A 189 -18.37 2.71 -40.84
C ASP A 189 -18.90 1.49 -40.07
N GLN A 190 -18.24 0.34 -40.28
CA GLN A 190 -18.35 -0.87 -39.47
C GLN A 190 -17.12 -0.93 -38.58
N TYR A 191 -17.30 -0.84 -37.26
CA TYR A 191 -16.20 -0.77 -36.31
C TYR A 191 -16.35 -1.78 -35.19
N VAL A 192 -15.21 -2.16 -34.61
CA VAL A 192 -15.12 -3.03 -33.44
C VAL A 192 -15.62 -2.26 -32.23
N ASP A 193 -16.74 -2.70 -31.66
CA ASP A 193 -17.26 -2.18 -30.39
C ASP A 193 -16.58 -2.85 -29.21
N TYR A 194 -16.29 -4.15 -29.35
CA TYR A 194 -15.69 -4.96 -28.30
C TYR A 194 -14.88 -6.10 -28.87
N ALA A 195 -13.79 -6.42 -28.18
CA ALA A 195 -12.97 -7.58 -28.47
C ALA A 195 -12.58 -8.28 -27.17
N GLN A 196 -12.83 -9.58 -27.13
CA GLN A 196 -12.49 -10.46 -26.02
C GLN A 196 -11.50 -11.50 -26.50
N VAL A 197 -10.43 -11.74 -25.75
CA VAL A 197 -9.46 -12.80 -26.01
C VAL A 197 -9.46 -13.78 -24.85
N SER A 198 -9.93 -15.00 -25.10
CA SER A 198 -9.92 -16.09 -24.12
C SER A 198 -8.74 -17.04 -24.39
N PRO A 199 -7.66 -16.99 -23.58
CA PRO A 199 -6.54 -17.90 -23.72
C PRO A 199 -6.85 -19.28 -23.14
N ASP A 200 -6.49 -20.34 -23.87
CA ASP A 200 -6.49 -21.72 -23.38
C ASP A 200 -5.07 -22.28 -23.52
N ILE A 201 -4.36 -22.33 -22.40
CA ILE A 201 -2.97 -22.80 -22.36
C ILE A 201 -2.87 -24.32 -22.53
N ASP A 202 -3.93 -25.07 -22.16
CA ASP A 202 -3.95 -26.52 -22.22
C ASP A 202 -4.17 -27.00 -23.67
N GLN A 203 -4.92 -26.23 -24.47
CA GLN A 203 -5.11 -26.44 -25.91
C GLN A 203 -4.14 -25.66 -26.80
N SER A 204 -3.35 -24.75 -26.22
CA SER A 204 -2.47 -23.83 -26.96
C SER A 204 -3.23 -22.99 -27.99
N THR A 205 -4.40 -22.47 -27.62
CA THR A 205 -5.24 -21.65 -28.48
C THR A 205 -5.61 -20.32 -27.82
N ALA A 206 -5.89 -19.31 -28.64
CA ALA A 206 -6.49 -18.06 -28.23
C ALA A 206 -7.77 -17.84 -29.04
N LYS A 207 -8.91 -17.75 -28.35
CA LYS A 207 -10.20 -17.50 -28.98
C LYS A 207 -10.54 -16.01 -28.92
N PHE A 208 -10.67 -15.39 -30.07
CA PHE A 208 -11.11 -14.02 -30.24
C PHE A 208 -12.61 -13.98 -30.49
N GLN A 209 -13.36 -13.25 -29.65
CA GLN A 209 -14.72 -12.83 -29.93
C GLN A 209 -14.70 -11.34 -30.24
N VAL A 210 -15.07 -10.99 -31.48
CA VAL A 210 -15.10 -9.62 -31.97
C VAL A 210 -16.56 -9.24 -32.19
N GLU A 211 -17.01 -8.18 -31.55
CA GLU A 211 -18.34 -7.62 -31.69
C GLU A 211 -18.27 -6.27 -32.41
N LEU A 212 -19.07 -6.12 -33.45
CA LEU A 212 -19.23 -4.88 -34.18
C LEU A 212 -20.43 -4.11 -33.63
N ALA A 213 -20.34 -2.77 -33.68
CA ALA A 213 -21.38 -1.90 -33.13
C ALA A 213 -22.76 -2.05 -33.81
N ALA A 214 -22.78 -2.53 -35.05
CA ALA A 214 -24.01 -2.80 -35.79
C ALA A 214 -23.84 -4.06 -36.67
N PRO A 215 -24.95 -4.70 -37.06
CA PRO A 215 -24.92 -5.73 -38.10
C PRO A 215 -24.33 -5.22 -39.41
N VAL A 216 -23.46 -6.03 -40.03
CA VAL A 216 -22.84 -5.66 -41.30
C VAL A 216 -23.87 -5.68 -42.42
N LYS A 217 -23.81 -4.67 -43.31
CA LYS A 217 -24.73 -4.52 -44.45
C LYS A 217 -24.46 -5.52 -45.56
N GLN A 218 -23.21 -5.96 -45.68
CA GLN A 218 -22.73 -6.91 -46.67
C GLN A 218 -21.71 -7.86 -46.05
N LYS A 219 -21.38 -8.94 -46.75
CA LYS A 219 -20.37 -9.89 -46.32
C LYS A 219 -19.04 -9.15 -46.05
N THR A 220 -18.53 -9.24 -44.82
CA THR A 220 -17.39 -8.44 -44.34
C THR A 220 -16.34 -9.36 -43.74
N SER A 221 -15.06 -9.09 -44.00
CA SER A 221 -13.94 -9.81 -43.40
C SER A 221 -13.56 -9.20 -42.05
N VAL A 222 -13.38 -10.05 -41.04
CA VAL A 222 -12.74 -9.71 -39.77
C VAL A 222 -11.45 -10.51 -39.70
N LYS A 223 -10.30 -9.84 -39.61
CA LYS A 223 -8.98 -10.46 -39.55
C LYS A 223 -8.30 -10.11 -38.24
N VAL A 224 -7.70 -11.10 -37.59
CA VAL A 224 -6.85 -10.94 -36.40
C VAL A 224 -5.44 -11.35 -36.77
N THR A 225 -4.47 -10.49 -36.48
CA THR A 225 -3.04 -10.78 -36.68
C THR A 225 -2.30 -10.59 -35.37
N LEU A 226 -1.48 -11.56 -34.98
CA LEU A 226 -0.61 -11.49 -33.82
C LEU A 226 0.79 -11.06 -34.26
N SER A 227 1.43 -10.21 -33.46
CA SER A 227 2.84 -9.82 -33.64
C SER A 227 3.81 -11.01 -33.65
N ALA A 228 3.42 -12.13 -33.03
CA ALA A 228 4.16 -13.40 -33.06
C ALA A 228 4.06 -14.18 -34.39
N GLY A 229 3.42 -13.62 -35.43
CA GLY A 229 3.34 -14.22 -36.77
C GLY A 229 2.14 -15.14 -37.01
N PHE A 230 1.26 -15.31 -36.02
CA PHE A 230 0.01 -16.07 -36.19
C PHE A 230 -1.14 -15.15 -36.64
N SER A 231 -2.11 -15.70 -37.38
CA SER A 231 -3.30 -14.94 -37.78
C SER A 231 -4.50 -15.85 -37.98
N GLY A 232 -5.68 -15.25 -37.95
CA GLY A 232 -6.95 -15.89 -38.28
C GLY A 232 -7.91 -14.88 -38.89
N SER A 233 -8.91 -15.35 -39.62
CA SER A 233 -9.92 -14.48 -40.20
C SER A 233 -11.25 -15.20 -40.35
N GLN A 234 -12.34 -14.45 -40.25
CA GLN A 234 -13.69 -14.94 -40.52
C GLN A 234 -14.42 -13.96 -41.44
N MET A 235 -15.13 -14.51 -42.43
CA MET A 235 -16.13 -13.75 -43.17
C MET A 235 -17.46 -13.83 -42.44
N ILE A 236 -18.00 -12.68 -42.03
CA ILE A 236 -19.34 -12.58 -41.42
C ILE A 236 -20.38 -12.17 -42.47
N ALA A 237 -21.55 -12.81 -42.43
CA ALA A 237 -22.62 -12.58 -43.40
C ALA A 237 -23.37 -11.26 -43.11
N ALA A 238 -24.06 -10.74 -44.12
CA ALA A 238 -24.97 -9.61 -43.94
C ALA A 238 -25.99 -9.90 -42.82
N GLY A 239 -26.22 -8.94 -41.93
CA GLY A 239 -27.08 -9.10 -40.76
C GLY A 239 -26.40 -9.70 -39.52
N ALA A 240 -25.17 -10.20 -39.62
CA ALA A 240 -24.38 -10.61 -38.46
C ALA A 240 -23.55 -9.44 -37.89
N LYS A 241 -23.25 -9.48 -36.59
CA LYS A 241 -22.40 -8.46 -35.92
C LYS A 241 -21.24 -9.06 -35.11
N THR A 242 -21.07 -10.37 -35.12
CA THR A 242 -20.09 -11.09 -34.28
C THR A 242 -19.21 -11.98 -35.15
N ALA A 243 -17.91 -12.00 -34.84
CA ALA A 243 -16.95 -12.95 -35.36
C ALA A 243 -16.30 -13.73 -34.20
N GLN A 244 -16.09 -15.03 -34.40
CA GLN A 244 -15.34 -15.91 -33.50
C GLN A 244 -14.17 -16.52 -34.28
N ILE A 245 -12.95 -16.15 -33.89
CA ILE A 245 -11.72 -16.55 -34.57
C ILE A 245 -10.85 -17.26 -33.54
N GLU A 246 -10.48 -18.51 -33.81
CA GLU A 246 -9.56 -19.27 -32.98
C GLU A 246 -8.19 -19.30 -33.66
N ILE A 247 -7.14 -18.96 -32.90
CA ILE A 247 -5.75 -18.99 -33.36
C ILE A 247 -4.99 -20.00 -32.52
N LYS A 248 -4.37 -20.99 -33.16
CA LYS A 248 -3.46 -21.94 -32.51
C LYS A 248 -2.07 -21.34 -32.41
N ILE A 249 -1.48 -21.39 -31.22
CA ILE A 249 -0.17 -20.83 -30.89
C ILE A 249 0.72 -21.99 -30.39
N PRO A 250 1.38 -22.74 -31.28
CA PRO A 250 2.31 -23.80 -30.84
C PRO A 250 3.48 -23.19 -30.05
N ASN A 251 3.99 -23.94 -29.05
CA ASN A 251 5.07 -23.50 -28.15
C ASN A 251 4.73 -22.19 -27.43
N VAL A 252 3.58 -22.17 -26.74
CA VAL A 252 3.08 -20.99 -26.02
C VAL A 252 4.14 -20.44 -25.07
N HIS A 253 4.49 -19.17 -25.27
CA HIS A 253 5.14 -18.35 -24.25
C HIS A 253 4.06 -17.86 -23.28
N LEU A 254 4.09 -18.34 -22.04
CA LEU A 254 3.10 -18.02 -21.02
C LEU A 254 3.35 -16.65 -20.40
N TRP A 255 2.28 -15.96 -20.02
CA TRP A 255 2.37 -14.82 -19.11
C TRP A 255 2.50 -15.33 -17.66
N SER A 256 3.48 -14.82 -16.93
CA SER A 256 3.73 -15.10 -15.51
C SER A 256 4.26 -13.84 -14.80
N LEU A 257 4.50 -13.93 -13.49
CA LEU A 257 4.98 -12.79 -12.70
C LEU A 257 6.46 -12.49 -12.93
N GLU A 258 7.23 -13.54 -13.25
CA GLU A 258 8.66 -13.48 -13.55
C GLU A 258 8.91 -13.20 -15.04
N ASP A 259 8.06 -13.74 -15.92
CA ASP A 259 8.10 -13.56 -17.37
C ASP A 259 6.72 -13.13 -17.88
N PRO A 260 6.38 -11.83 -17.80
CA PRO A 260 5.07 -11.28 -18.16
C PRO A 260 4.91 -11.09 -19.68
N PHE A 261 5.07 -12.16 -20.46
CA PHE A 261 4.99 -12.10 -21.92
C PHE A 261 3.58 -11.76 -22.43
N LEU A 262 3.49 -10.80 -23.37
CA LEU A 262 2.23 -10.34 -23.96
C LEU A 262 2.25 -10.46 -25.48
N TYR A 263 1.20 -11.06 -26.04
CA TYR A 263 0.97 -11.12 -27.48
C TYR A 263 0.22 -9.87 -27.92
N ASN A 264 0.88 -8.98 -28.67
CA ASN A 264 0.17 -7.87 -29.29
C ASN A 264 -0.63 -8.39 -30.49
N TYR A 265 -1.86 -7.91 -30.64
CA TYR A 265 -2.76 -8.24 -31.73
C TYR A 265 -3.26 -7.00 -32.47
N GLN A 266 -3.70 -7.20 -33.70
CA GLN A 266 -4.39 -6.22 -34.53
C GLN A 266 -5.65 -6.86 -35.12
N ILE A 267 -6.80 -6.24 -34.89
CA ILE A 267 -8.10 -6.60 -35.47
C ILE A 267 -8.39 -5.62 -36.59
N GLN A 268 -8.64 -6.14 -37.78
CA GLN A 268 -9.04 -5.36 -38.95
C GLN A 268 -10.45 -5.78 -39.38
N VAL A 269 -11.32 -4.79 -39.58
CA VAL A 269 -12.70 -4.98 -40.07
C VAL A 269 -12.87 -4.23 -41.38
N GLY A 270 -13.23 -4.96 -42.44
CA GLY A 270 -13.40 -4.39 -43.78
C GLY A 270 -12.08 -4.00 -44.45
N GLU A 271 -12.18 -3.31 -45.58
CA GLU A 271 -11.04 -2.94 -46.43
C GLU A 271 -11.09 -1.46 -46.83
N GLY A 272 -9.96 -0.93 -47.29
CA GLY A 272 -9.84 0.44 -47.78
C GLY A 272 -10.00 1.52 -46.70
N VAL A 273 -10.37 2.72 -47.13
CA VAL A 273 -10.39 3.94 -46.27
C VAL A 273 -11.44 3.85 -45.14
N GLN A 274 -12.45 3.00 -45.30
CA GLN A 274 -13.54 2.78 -44.32
C GLN A 274 -13.23 1.69 -43.29
N SER A 275 -12.09 1.02 -43.41
CA SER A 275 -11.72 -0.04 -42.47
C SER A 275 -11.52 0.50 -41.06
N ASP A 276 -11.90 -0.32 -40.09
CA ASP A 276 -11.57 -0.12 -38.68
C ASP A 276 -10.38 -1.02 -38.30
N GLU A 277 -9.48 -0.48 -37.49
CA GLU A 277 -8.31 -1.19 -37.00
C GLU A 277 -8.15 -0.92 -35.51
N VAL A 278 -8.17 -2.00 -34.72
CA VAL A 278 -7.95 -1.95 -33.28
C VAL A 278 -6.71 -2.77 -32.95
N LYS A 279 -5.81 -2.18 -32.16
CA LYS A 279 -4.65 -2.84 -31.58
C LYS A 279 -4.92 -3.12 -30.11
N GLY A 280 -4.34 -4.20 -29.62
CA GLY A 280 -4.38 -4.54 -28.21
C GLY A 280 -3.37 -5.62 -27.89
N TYR A 281 -3.50 -6.22 -26.71
CA TYR A 281 -2.65 -7.32 -26.30
C TYR A 281 -3.41 -8.29 -25.39
N PHE A 282 -2.86 -9.49 -25.21
CA PHE A 282 -3.32 -10.45 -24.21
C PHE A 282 -2.14 -11.29 -23.71
N GLY A 283 -2.29 -11.89 -22.53
CA GLY A 283 -1.35 -12.87 -21.99
C GLY A 283 -1.91 -14.29 -22.08
N MET A 284 -1.10 -15.25 -22.50
CA MET A 284 -1.46 -16.67 -22.42
C MET A 284 -1.26 -17.15 -20.98
N ARG A 285 -2.35 -17.23 -20.22
CA ARG A 285 -2.34 -17.62 -18.80
C ARG A 285 -3.61 -18.35 -18.37
N LYS A 286 -3.53 -19.08 -17.27
CA LYS A 286 -4.69 -19.71 -16.63
C LYS A 286 -4.71 -19.42 -15.14
N ILE A 287 -5.83 -18.91 -14.63
CA ILE A 287 -6.14 -18.83 -13.20
C ILE A 287 -7.05 -20.01 -12.85
N SER A 288 -6.77 -20.67 -11.73
CA SER A 288 -7.55 -21.81 -11.25
C SER A 288 -7.36 -22.01 -9.75
N VAL A 289 -8.11 -22.94 -9.17
CA VAL A 289 -7.85 -23.46 -7.82
C VAL A 289 -7.35 -24.89 -7.96
N MET A 290 -6.27 -25.23 -7.26
CA MET A 290 -5.73 -26.58 -7.19
C MET A 290 -5.25 -26.88 -5.77
N ASN A 291 -5.15 -28.15 -5.40
CA ASN A 291 -4.55 -28.50 -4.13
C ASN A 291 -3.03 -28.37 -4.19
N LEU A 292 -2.41 -28.00 -3.07
CA LEU A 292 -0.96 -28.11 -2.91
C LEU A 292 -0.49 -29.54 -3.24
N PRO A 293 0.69 -29.71 -3.87
CA PRO A 293 1.24 -31.04 -4.17
C PRO A 293 1.29 -31.94 -2.93
N GLY A 294 0.70 -33.14 -3.04
CA GLY A 294 0.67 -34.12 -1.94
C GLY A 294 -0.27 -33.76 -0.77
N SER A 295 -1.17 -32.79 -0.95
CA SER A 295 -2.10 -32.30 0.08
C SER A 295 -3.51 -32.15 -0.49
N THR A 296 -4.48 -31.88 0.39
CA THR A 296 -5.87 -31.52 0.06
C THR A 296 -6.15 -30.03 0.29
N ILE A 297 -5.11 -29.23 0.57
CA ILE A 297 -5.26 -27.81 0.88
C ILE A 297 -5.37 -27.02 -0.45
N PRO A 298 -6.49 -26.32 -0.70
CA PRO A 298 -6.69 -25.58 -1.93
C PRO A 298 -5.90 -24.27 -1.94
N TYR A 299 -5.24 -23.99 -3.07
CA TYR A 299 -4.51 -22.76 -3.36
C TYR A 299 -4.95 -22.21 -4.72
N ILE A 300 -4.89 -20.89 -4.86
CA ILE A 300 -4.99 -20.24 -6.17
C ILE A 300 -3.76 -20.66 -6.97
N ALA A 301 -3.95 -20.87 -8.28
CA ALA A 301 -2.92 -21.29 -9.19
C ALA A 301 -2.86 -20.41 -10.44
N LEU A 302 -1.63 -20.10 -10.85
CA LEU A 302 -1.28 -19.47 -12.11
C LEU A 302 -0.57 -20.50 -12.98
N ASN A 303 -1.10 -20.76 -14.18
CA ASN A 303 -0.54 -21.69 -15.16
C ASN A 303 -0.36 -23.12 -14.61
N ASN A 304 -1.40 -23.65 -13.97
CA ASN A 304 -1.40 -24.98 -13.33
C ASN A 304 -0.33 -25.16 -12.23
N LYS A 305 0.15 -24.06 -11.63
CA LYS A 305 1.06 -24.06 -10.48
C LYS A 305 0.45 -23.21 -9.36
N PRO A 306 0.47 -23.66 -8.09
CA PRO A 306 -0.05 -22.85 -7.00
C PRO A 306 0.79 -21.59 -6.82
N ILE A 307 0.18 -20.56 -6.23
CA ILE A 307 0.82 -19.28 -5.88
C ILE A 307 0.46 -18.93 -4.44
N TYR A 308 1.42 -18.44 -3.68
CA TYR A 308 1.17 -17.85 -2.36
C TYR A 308 0.96 -16.35 -2.54
N LEU A 309 -0.24 -15.85 -2.24
CA LEU A 309 -0.59 -14.45 -2.51
C LEU A 309 -0.02 -13.51 -1.45
N GLN A 310 0.62 -12.44 -1.90
CA GLN A 310 1.28 -11.44 -1.07
C GLN A 310 0.93 -10.08 -1.64
N LEU A 311 -0.14 -9.50 -1.08
CA LEU A 311 -0.83 -8.37 -1.65
C LEU A 311 -0.73 -7.13 -0.75
N ALA A 312 -0.95 -5.96 -1.34
CA ALA A 312 -1.25 -4.74 -0.60
C ALA A 312 -2.59 -4.15 -1.05
N LEU A 313 -3.28 -3.49 -0.11
CA LEU A 313 -4.46 -2.70 -0.42
C LEU A 313 -4.01 -1.42 -1.14
N ASP A 314 -4.52 -1.20 -2.35
CA ASP A 314 -4.24 0.01 -3.11
C ASP A 314 -5.49 0.88 -3.17
N GLN A 315 -5.55 1.87 -2.28
CA GLN A 315 -6.61 2.88 -2.24
C GLN A 315 -6.68 3.70 -3.53
N SER A 316 -5.60 3.71 -4.33
CA SER A 316 -5.55 4.36 -5.65
C SER A 316 -5.86 5.86 -5.59
N TYR A 317 -5.29 6.52 -4.56
CA TYR A 317 -5.36 7.96 -4.29
C TYR A 317 -4.01 8.65 -4.39
N HIS A 318 -4.01 9.85 -4.97
CA HIS A 318 -2.81 10.63 -5.27
C HIS A 318 -2.87 12.02 -4.63
N PRO A 319 -1.79 12.48 -3.98
CA PRO A 319 -1.77 13.72 -3.20
C PRO A 319 -2.33 14.94 -3.92
N GLU A 320 -2.00 15.08 -5.21
CA GLU A 320 -2.35 16.28 -5.96
C GLU A 320 -3.49 16.06 -6.95
N GLY A 321 -3.83 14.80 -7.28
CA GLY A 321 -4.78 14.44 -8.34
C GLY A 321 -6.00 13.64 -7.90
N PHE A 322 -6.12 13.31 -6.60
CA PHE A 322 -7.14 12.40 -6.07
C PHE A 322 -7.15 11.06 -6.83
N TYR A 323 -8.19 10.78 -7.63
CA TYR A 323 -8.28 9.56 -8.44
C TYR A 323 -7.39 9.55 -9.68
N THR A 324 -6.91 10.71 -10.13
CA THR A 324 -6.18 10.86 -11.39
C THR A 324 -4.67 10.89 -11.15
N PHE A 325 -3.96 10.00 -11.82
CA PHE A 325 -2.50 9.95 -11.80
C PHE A 325 -1.89 11.17 -12.52
N PRO A 326 -0.77 11.73 -12.03
CA PRO A 326 -0.12 12.87 -12.67
C PRO A 326 0.54 12.50 -14.02
N THR A 327 1.14 11.31 -14.12
CA THR A 327 1.90 10.86 -15.31
C THR A 327 1.82 9.34 -15.50
N ASP A 328 2.11 8.85 -16.72
CA ASP A 328 2.25 7.41 -17.03
C ASP A 328 3.41 6.75 -16.26
N ASP A 329 4.53 7.46 -16.13
CA ASP A 329 5.66 6.99 -15.32
C ASP A 329 5.28 6.83 -13.84
N PHE A 330 4.44 7.71 -13.28
CA PHE A 330 3.96 7.54 -11.90
C PHE A 330 3.17 6.24 -11.76
N MET A 331 2.26 5.94 -12.70
CA MET A 331 1.53 4.67 -12.72
C MET A 331 2.47 3.46 -12.80
N ARG A 332 3.49 3.52 -13.65
CA ARG A 332 4.52 2.47 -13.76
C ARG A 332 5.27 2.29 -12.44
N GLU A 333 5.66 3.37 -11.80
CA GLU A 333 6.42 3.35 -10.55
C GLU A 333 5.61 2.78 -9.38
N GLU A 334 4.28 2.95 -9.35
CA GLU A 334 3.43 2.30 -8.32
C GLU A 334 3.53 0.77 -8.42
N ILE A 335 3.47 0.21 -9.64
CA ILE A 335 3.64 -1.24 -9.86
C ILE A 335 5.06 -1.70 -9.47
N MET A 336 6.08 -0.90 -9.84
CA MET A 336 7.46 -1.20 -9.48
C MET A 336 7.71 -1.15 -7.96
N ARG A 337 7.04 -0.25 -7.23
CA ARG A 337 7.13 -0.15 -5.76
C ARG A 337 6.65 -1.42 -5.08
N SER A 338 5.55 -2.02 -5.53
CA SER A 338 5.08 -3.31 -5.01
C SER A 338 6.12 -4.42 -5.26
N LYS A 339 6.66 -4.51 -6.48
CA LYS A 339 7.69 -5.51 -6.82
C LYS A 339 9.01 -5.30 -6.08
N ARG A 340 9.40 -4.05 -5.82
CA ARG A 340 10.64 -3.70 -5.08
C ARG A 340 10.66 -4.26 -3.67
N ILE A 341 9.50 -4.34 -3.02
CA ILE A 341 9.41 -4.93 -1.68
C ILE A 341 9.07 -6.42 -1.71
N GLY A 342 8.84 -7.02 -2.87
CA GLY A 342 8.59 -8.46 -3.03
C GLY A 342 7.12 -8.87 -3.03
N LEU A 343 6.19 -7.93 -3.11
CA LEU A 343 4.78 -8.25 -3.32
C LEU A 343 4.57 -8.82 -4.73
N ASN A 344 3.57 -9.69 -4.86
CA ASN A 344 3.18 -10.30 -6.13
C ASN A 344 1.80 -9.88 -6.62
N GLY A 345 1.10 -9.02 -5.87
CA GLY A 345 -0.11 -8.38 -6.34
C GLY A 345 -0.57 -7.19 -5.52
N ILE A 346 -1.66 -6.57 -5.96
CA ILE A 346 -2.40 -5.51 -5.28
C ILE A 346 -3.90 -5.76 -5.38
N ARG A 347 -4.67 -5.16 -4.47
CA ARG A 347 -6.13 -5.05 -4.60
C ARG A 347 -6.50 -3.59 -4.84
N THR A 348 -7.13 -3.30 -5.97
CA THR A 348 -7.62 -1.94 -6.28
C THR A 348 -8.92 -1.71 -5.52
N HIS A 349 -8.82 -1.03 -4.38
CA HIS A 349 -9.88 -1.01 -3.38
C HIS A 349 -11.06 -0.11 -3.79
N VAL A 350 -12.26 -0.71 -3.90
CA VAL A 350 -13.55 -0.07 -4.21
C VAL A 350 -13.50 1.05 -5.26
N LYS A 351 -12.66 0.88 -6.29
CA LYS A 351 -12.43 1.81 -7.41
C LYS A 351 -12.11 0.99 -8.66
N ILE A 352 -12.79 1.31 -9.77
CA ILE A 352 -12.39 0.79 -11.09
C ILE A 352 -11.17 1.58 -11.54
N GLU A 353 -10.03 0.92 -11.66
CA GLU A 353 -8.80 1.63 -11.99
C GLU A 353 -8.70 2.09 -13.44
N VAL A 354 -7.78 3.02 -13.73
CA VAL A 354 -7.49 3.42 -15.11
C VAL A 354 -6.81 2.25 -15.87
N PRO A 355 -7.25 1.90 -17.10
CA PRO A 355 -6.68 0.76 -17.85
C PRO A 355 -5.17 0.85 -18.09
N ARG A 356 -4.63 2.07 -18.11
CA ARG A 356 -3.20 2.32 -18.23
C ARG A 356 -2.38 1.79 -17.03
N LYS A 357 -2.93 1.80 -15.81
CA LYS A 357 -2.30 1.17 -14.64
C LYS A 357 -2.33 -0.35 -14.75
N LEU A 358 -3.46 -0.91 -15.19
CA LEU A 358 -3.61 -2.36 -15.44
C LEU A 358 -2.62 -2.83 -16.52
N TYR A 359 -2.39 -2.01 -17.55
CA TYR A 359 -1.34 -2.25 -18.54
C TYR A 359 0.06 -2.37 -17.92
N TRP A 360 0.40 -1.50 -16.97
CA TRP A 360 1.68 -1.62 -16.27
C TRP A 360 1.76 -2.85 -15.38
N ALA A 361 0.66 -3.24 -14.72
CA ALA A 361 0.59 -4.51 -13.98
C ALA A 361 0.79 -5.71 -14.92
N ASP A 362 0.19 -5.68 -16.12
CA ASP A 362 0.35 -6.72 -17.13
C ASP A 362 1.78 -6.78 -17.67
N LYS A 363 2.39 -5.63 -17.98
CA LYS A 363 3.73 -5.53 -18.56
C LYS A 363 4.84 -5.87 -17.58
N LEU A 364 4.65 -5.54 -16.31
CA LEU A 364 5.67 -5.74 -15.28
C LEU A 364 5.45 -7.03 -14.49
N GLY A 365 4.32 -7.71 -14.63
CA GLY A 365 4.02 -8.97 -13.95
C GLY A 365 3.68 -8.76 -12.47
N LEU A 366 2.49 -8.20 -12.22
CA LEU A 366 1.90 -8.03 -10.89
C LEU A 366 0.43 -8.44 -10.95
N LEU A 367 -0.06 -9.22 -9.99
CA LEU A 367 -1.48 -9.61 -9.93
C LEU A 367 -2.36 -8.46 -9.45
N VAL A 368 -3.60 -8.42 -9.94
CA VAL A 368 -4.62 -7.45 -9.53
C VAL A 368 -5.89 -8.17 -9.09
N MET A 369 -6.36 -7.81 -7.91
CA MET A 369 -7.68 -8.13 -7.39
C MET A 369 -8.55 -6.87 -7.55
N ALA A 370 -9.61 -6.95 -8.36
CA ALA A 370 -10.31 -5.77 -8.86
C ALA A 370 -11.71 -5.62 -8.25
N ASP A 371 -11.92 -4.55 -7.49
CA ASP A 371 -13.20 -4.26 -6.82
C ASP A 371 -14.16 -3.46 -7.71
N VAL A 372 -15.45 -3.82 -7.62
CA VAL A 372 -16.54 -2.89 -7.94
C VAL A 372 -16.63 -1.82 -6.83
N PRO A 373 -16.79 -0.52 -7.16
CA PRO A 373 -17.01 0.52 -6.16
C PRO A 373 -18.34 0.31 -5.42
N ASN A 374 -18.38 0.49 -4.11
CA ASN A 374 -19.62 0.35 -3.34
C ASN A 374 -20.45 1.63 -3.30
N SER A 375 -21.75 1.45 -3.06
CA SER A 375 -22.68 2.49 -2.63
C SER A 375 -22.70 2.61 -1.10
N TRP A 376 -23.11 3.78 -0.60
CA TRP A 376 -23.34 4.04 0.83
C TRP A 376 -24.83 4.02 1.22
N GLY A 377 -25.73 3.89 0.24
CA GLY A 377 -27.17 3.79 0.45
C GLY A 377 -27.65 2.37 0.77
N PRO A 378 -28.98 2.20 0.94
CA PRO A 378 -29.58 0.87 1.00
C PRO A 378 -29.52 0.16 -0.38
N PRO A 379 -29.58 -1.18 -0.42
CA PRO A 379 -29.57 -1.96 -1.65
C PRO A 379 -30.94 -1.96 -2.36
N ASP A 380 -31.47 -0.78 -2.67
CA ASP A 380 -32.71 -0.62 -3.43
C ASP A 380 -32.52 -0.93 -4.93
N ALA A 381 -33.62 -0.95 -5.70
CA ALA A 381 -33.59 -1.34 -7.11
C ALA A 381 -32.68 -0.45 -7.97
N ASP A 382 -32.55 0.84 -7.65
CA ASP A 382 -31.69 1.76 -8.40
C ASP A 382 -30.22 1.49 -8.08
N MET A 383 -29.87 1.23 -6.82
CA MET A 383 -28.52 0.84 -6.40
C MET A 383 -28.11 -0.51 -7.01
N GLN A 384 -29.01 -1.49 -7.02
CA GLN A 384 -28.77 -2.80 -7.61
C GLN A 384 -28.47 -2.67 -9.11
N LYS A 385 -29.29 -1.88 -9.83
CA LYS A 385 -29.09 -1.61 -11.25
C LYS A 385 -27.76 -0.91 -11.54
N GLU A 386 -27.39 0.10 -10.76
CA GLU A 386 -26.12 0.81 -10.91
C GLU A 386 -24.92 -0.13 -10.70
N THR A 387 -24.98 -0.97 -9.66
CA THR A 387 -23.94 -1.96 -9.34
C THR A 387 -23.79 -2.98 -10.46
N GLU A 388 -24.90 -3.57 -10.92
CA GLU A 388 -24.89 -4.59 -11.96
C GLU A 388 -24.45 -4.06 -13.33
N TYR A 389 -24.83 -2.82 -13.67
CA TYR A 389 -24.35 -2.15 -14.87
C TYR A 389 -22.86 -1.88 -14.78
N THR A 390 -22.39 -1.34 -13.66
CA THR A 390 -20.98 -1.01 -13.44
C THR A 390 -20.10 -2.25 -13.49
N LEU A 391 -20.51 -3.35 -12.83
CA LEU A 391 -19.82 -4.64 -12.89
C LEU A 391 -19.68 -5.14 -14.34
N GLU A 392 -20.77 -5.08 -15.10
CA GLU A 392 -20.77 -5.53 -16.50
C GLU A 392 -19.82 -4.68 -17.37
N GLN A 393 -19.85 -3.37 -17.21
CA GLN A 393 -18.94 -2.47 -17.92
C GLN A 393 -17.48 -2.65 -17.48
N MET A 394 -17.22 -2.90 -16.20
CA MET A 394 -15.88 -3.18 -15.67
C MET A 394 -15.31 -4.44 -16.30
N VAL A 395 -16.02 -5.57 -16.19
CA VAL A 395 -15.54 -6.86 -16.71
C VAL A 395 -15.37 -6.79 -18.22
N ARG A 396 -16.31 -6.18 -18.94
CA ARG A 396 -16.22 -6.00 -20.41
C ARG A 396 -15.02 -5.13 -20.79
N ARG A 397 -14.70 -4.07 -20.03
CA ARG A 397 -13.53 -3.24 -20.30
C ARG A 397 -12.21 -3.98 -20.04
N ASP A 398 -12.15 -4.70 -18.93
CA ASP A 398 -10.89 -5.18 -18.35
C ASP A 398 -10.59 -6.67 -18.59
N PHE A 399 -11.49 -7.39 -19.27
CA PHE A 399 -11.39 -8.84 -19.50
C PHE A 399 -10.01 -9.28 -20.02
N ASN A 400 -9.39 -8.46 -20.89
CA ASN A 400 -8.16 -8.83 -21.59
C ASN A 400 -6.88 -8.61 -20.76
N HIS A 401 -6.95 -7.97 -19.58
CA HIS A 401 -5.79 -7.75 -18.69
C HIS A 401 -5.37 -9.05 -17.99
N PRO A 402 -4.24 -9.70 -18.35
CA PRO A 402 -3.82 -10.95 -17.72
C PRO A 402 -3.46 -10.84 -16.24
N SER A 403 -3.14 -9.63 -15.75
CA SER A 403 -2.83 -9.36 -14.33
C SER A 403 -4.02 -9.61 -13.40
N ILE A 404 -5.25 -9.38 -13.87
CA ILE A 404 -6.44 -9.55 -13.05
C ILE A 404 -6.66 -11.04 -12.80
N PHE A 405 -6.67 -11.47 -11.54
CA PHE A 405 -6.94 -12.87 -11.16
C PHE A 405 -8.28 -13.06 -10.45
N SER A 406 -8.83 -12.00 -9.86
CA SER A 406 -10.09 -12.04 -9.11
C SER A 406 -10.90 -10.77 -9.30
N TRP A 407 -12.23 -10.92 -9.39
CA TRP A 407 -13.21 -9.84 -9.31
C TRP A 407 -13.88 -9.84 -7.93
N ILE A 408 -13.95 -8.68 -7.27
CA ILE A 408 -14.69 -8.54 -6.02
C ILE A 408 -15.97 -7.74 -6.28
N THR A 409 -17.11 -8.29 -5.87
CA THR A 409 -18.39 -7.63 -6.12
C THR A 409 -18.79 -6.63 -5.03
N PHE A 410 -18.38 -6.86 -3.79
CA PHE A 410 -18.64 -5.96 -2.65
C PHE A 410 -17.50 -5.96 -1.62
N ASN A 411 -17.40 -4.89 -0.82
CA ASN A 411 -16.45 -4.81 0.30
C ASN A 411 -17.21 -4.58 1.61
N GLU A 412 -16.90 -5.37 2.64
CA GLU A 412 -17.34 -5.18 4.03
C GLU A 412 -18.84 -4.98 4.22
N THR A 413 -19.66 -5.55 3.34
CA THR A 413 -21.12 -5.36 3.27
C THR A 413 -21.57 -3.90 3.09
N TRP A 414 -20.71 -3.03 2.59
CA TRP A 414 -21.07 -1.65 2.28
C TRP A 414 -22.14 -1.61 1.20
N GLY A 415 -23.18 -0.83 1.44
CA GLY A 415 -24.34 -0.77 0.56
C GLY A 415 -25.30 -1.97 0.65
N LEU A 416 -25.00 -2.99 1.48
CA LEU A 416 -25.79 -4.23 1.58
C LEU A 416 -26.74 -4.29 2.78
N LEU A 417 -26.80 -3.23 3.60
CA LEU A 417 -27.61 -3.23 4.82
C LEU A 417 -28.89 -2.43 4.65
N SER A 418 -30.01 -3.09 4.93
CA SER A 418 -31.36 -2.50 4.92
C SER A 418 -31.83 -2.15 6.34
N ASP A 419 -32.58 -1.06 6.47
CA ASP A 419 -33.26 -0.71 7.72
C ASP A 419 -34.48 -1.61 7.94
N VAL A 420 -34.46 -2.37 9.03
CA VAL A 420 -35.58 -3.22 9.45
C VAL A 420 -36.00 -2.87 10.88
N THR A 421 -37.28 -3.05 11.19
CA THR A 421 -37.80 -2.87 12.55
C THR A 421 -37.86 -4.22 13.26
N VAL A 422 -37.05 -4.40 14.29
CA VAL A 422 -37.01 -5.61 15.12
C VAL A 422 -37.32 -5.21 16.56
N ASP A 423 -38.38 -5.76 17.15
CA ASP A 423 -38.86 -5.44 18.50
C ASP A 423 -39.11 -3.93 18.72
N GLY A 424 -39.65 -3.25 17.71
CA GLY A 424 -39.89 -1.81 17.74
C GLY A 424 -38.64 -0.93 17.61
N LYS A 425 -37.44 -1.51 17.42
CA LYS A 425 -36.18 -0.78 17.19
C LYS A 425 -35.72 -0.94 15.75
N LYS A 426 -35.33 0.16 15.11
CA LYS A 426 -34.66 0.13 13.80
C LYS A 426 -33.28 -0.50 13.94
N ARG A 427 -32.95 -1.43 13.05
CA ARG A 427 -31.63 -2.07 12.94
C ARG A 427 -31.25 -2.15 11.46
N ARG A 428 -29.96 -1.99 11.16
CA ARG A 428 -29.40 -2.26 9.84
C ARG A 428 -29.04 -3.74 9.74
N VAL A 429 -29.61 -4.45 8.78
CA VAL A 429 -29.47 -5.91 8.65
C VAL A 429 -29.12 -6.29 7.21
N TYR A 430 -28.19 -7.23 7.06
CA TYR A 430 -27.92 -7.90 5.80
C TYR A 430 -28.98 -9.00 5.61
N THR A 431 -30.04 -8.69 4.88
CA THR A 431 -31.23 -9.55 4.83
C THR A 431 -31.03 -10.75 3.91
N PRO A 432 -31.78 -11.86 4.08
CA PRO A 432 -31.72 -13.00 3.17
C PRO A 432 -31.99 -12.63 1.70
N GLU A 433 -32.85 -11.63 1.44
CA GLU A 433 -33.12 -11.13 0.10
C GLU A 433 -31.89 -10.44 -0.50
N THR A 434 -31.18 -9.65 0.31
CA THR A 434 -29.94 -9.00 -0.13
C THR A 434 -28.83 -10.03 -0.34
N GLN A 435 -28.74 -11.04 0.53
CA GLN A 435 -27.81 -12.16 0.36
C GLN A 435 -28.07 -12.91 -0.95
N LYS A 436 -29.34 -13.14 -1.29
CA LYS A 436 -29.71 -13.75 -2.58
C LYS A 436 -29.30 -12.88 -3.77
N TRP A 437 -29.49 -11.56 -3.68
CA TRP A 437 -29.03 -10.65 -4.72
C TRP A 437 -27.51 -10.69 -4.89
N VAL A 438 -26.73 -10.73 -3.80
CA VAL A 438 -25.26 -10.90 -3.88
C VAL A 438 -24.88 -12.19 -4.60
N VAL A 439 -25.59 -13.30 -4.35
CA VAL A 439 -25.40 -14.55 -5.11
C VAL A 439 -25.69 -14.38 -6.61
N ASP A 440 -26.74 -13.62 -6.96
CA ASP A 440 -27.08 -13.35 -8.35
C ASP A 440 -26.01 -12.47 -9.04
N VAL A 441 -25.41 -11.51 -8.31
CA VAL A 441 -24.28 -10.68 -8.77
C VAL A 441 -23.01 -11.53 -8.95
N TYR A 442 -22.70 -12.43 -8.02
CA TYR A 442 -21.61 -13.42 -8.16
C TYR A 442 -21.80 -14.27 -9.43
N LYS A 443 -23.00 -14.82 -9.65
CA LYS A 443 -23.32 -15.60 -10.85
C LYS A 443 -23.22 -14.77 -12.14
N LYS A 444 -23.63 -13.50 -12.09
CA LYS A 444 -23.44 -12.57 -13.21
C LYS A 444 -21.97 -12.40 -13.52
N ALA A 445 -21.12 -12.12 -12.53
CA ALA A 445 -19.67 -12.00 -12.72
C ALA A 445 -19.06 -13.29 -13.32
N LYS A 446 -19.42 -14.48 -12.82
CA LYS A 446 -18.98 -15.76 -13.39
C LYS A 446 -19.44 -15.99 -14.83
N SER A 447 -20.62 -15.49 -15.20
CA SER A 447 -21.13 -15.58 -16.57
C SER A 447 -20.43 -14.64 -17.54
N LEU A 448 -20.02 -13.46 -17.05
CA LEU A 448 -19.26 -12.47 -17.83
C LEU A 448 -17.81 -12.91 -18.01
N ASP A 449 -17.20 -13.48 -16.97
CA ASP A 449 -15.83 -14.00 -17.00
C ASP A 449 -15.67 -15.31 -16.23
N PRO A 450 -15.73 -16.46 -16.94
CA PRO A 450 -15.52 -17.77 -16.32
C PRO A 450 -14.03 -18.07 -16.07
N THR A 451 -13.10 -17.21 -16.53
CA THR A 451 -11.64 -17.47 -16.49
C THR A 451 -10.95 -16.94 -15.25
N ARG A 452 -11.66 -16.18 -14.40
CA ARG A 452 -11.18 -15.58 -13.16
C ARG A 452 -12.00 -16.06 -11.96
N LEU A 453 -11.43 -15.91 -10.78
CA LEU A 453 -12.13 -16.13 -9.52
C LEU A 453 -13.07 -14.94 -9.25
N VAL A 454 -14.17 -15.20 -8.56
CA VAL A 454 -15.05 -14.13 -8.09
C VAL A 454 -15.23 -14.25 -6.59
N GLU A 455 -15.02 -13.13 -5.91
CA GLU A 455 -15.34 -12.95 -4.52
C GLU A 455 -16.63 -12.13 -4.39
N ASP A 456 -17.60 -12.66 -3.69
CA ASP A 456 -18.89 -12.01 -3.52
C ASP A 456 -18.76 -10.74 -2.68
N ASN A 457 -18.31 -10.87 -1.45
CA ASN A 457 -18.09 -9.78 -0.52
C ASN A 457 -16.79 -10.06 0.23
N SER A 458 -15.86 -9.11 0.23
CA SER A 458 -14.70 -9.18 1.11
C SER A 458 -15.14 -8.94 2.55
N ILE A 459 -15.21 -10.01 3.34
CA ILE A 459 -15.93 -10.00 4.62
C ILE A 459 -15.13 -9.31 5.73
N CYS A 460 -15.86 -8.57 6.58
CA CYS A 460 -15.34 -8.04 7.85
C CYS A 460 -16.39 -8.22 8.95
N CYS A 461 -15.95 -8.07 10.20
CA CYS A 461 -16.78 -7.49 11.25
C CYS A 461 -18.00 -8.36 11.60
N GLY A 462 -17.85 -9.68 11.53
CA GLY A 462 -18.88 -10.67 11.85
C GLY A 462 -19.92 -10.90 10.76
N LYS A 463 -19.65 -10.49 9.51
CA LYS A 463 -20.41 -10.89 8.31
C LYS A 463 -19.72 -12.05 7.61
N GLY A 464 -20.49 -12.80 6.81
CA GLY A 464 -20.00 -13.96 6.09
C GLY A 464 -20.17 -13.85 4.58
N HIS A 465 -19.56 -14.80 3.89
CA HIS A 465 -19.74 -15.05 2.46
C HIS A 465 -21.07 -15.75 2.19
N THR A 466 -21.56 -15.54 0.97
CA THR A 466 -22.66 -16.28 0.33
C THR A 466 -22.08 -17.37 -0.60
N GLU A 467 -22.16 -17.22 -1.93
CA GLU A 467 -21.44 -18.04 -2.92
C GLU A 467 -20.15 -17.30 -3.34
N THR A 468 -18.99 -17.93 -3.22
CA THR A 468 -17.68 -17.31 -3.53
C THR A 468 -16.68 -18.35 -4.03
N ASP A 469 -15.68 -17.91 -4.81
CA ASP A 469 -14.51 -18.70 -5.20
C ASP A 469 -13.33 -18.57 -4.20
N ILE A 470 -13.36 -17.57 -3.31
CA ILE A 470 -12.29 -17.27 -2.35
C ILE A 470 -12.89 -17.17 -0.95
N HIS A 471 -12.30 -17.87 0.03
CA HIS A 471 -12.64 -17.71 1.44
C HIS A 471 -11.73 -16.63 2.04
N SER A 472 -12.20 -15.38 2.04
CA SER A 472 -11.42 -14.25 2.52
C SER A 472 -11.86 -13.83 3.92
N TRP A 473 -11.11 -12.92 4.56
CA TRP A 473 -11.52 -12.24 5.77
C TRP A 473 -10.62 -11.04 6.09
N HIS A 474 -11.20 -10.06 6.76
CA HIS A 474 -10.50 -8.89 7.31
C HIS A 474 -10.28 -9.04 8.81
N SER A 475 -9.10 -8.68 9.30
CA SER A 475 -8.84 -8.57 10.73
C SER A 475 -7.73 -7.57 10.99
N TYR A 476 -7.90 -6.73 12.00
CA TYR A 476 -6.94 -5.72 12.41
C TYR A 476 -6.63 -5.98 13.89
N LEU A 477 -5.46 -6.54 14.17
CA LEU A 477 -5.10 -7.06 15.49
C LEU A 477 -3.72 -6.57 15.92
N PRO A 478 -3.47 -6.39 17.24
CA PRO A 478 -2.12 -6.28 17.76
C PRO A 478 -1.27 -7.49 17.35
N GLY A 479 0.04 -7.29 17.16
CA GLY A 479 0.93 -8.35 16.69
C GLY A 479 0.97 -9.61 17.57
N TYR A 480 0.60 -9.49 18.85
CA TYR A 480 0.57 -10.61 19.80
C TYR A 480 -0.68 -11.50 19.73
N GLU A 481 -1.66 -11.21 18.88
CA GLU A 481 -2.91 -11.99 18.78
C GLU A 481 -2.98 -12.92 17.54
N TRP A 482 -2.05 -12.77 16.60
CA TRP A 482 -2.12 -13.42 15.29
C TRP A 482 -2.08 -14.95 15.32
N ASP A 483 -1.21 -15.58 16.11
CA ASP A 483 -1.10 -17.04 16.16
C ASP A 483 -2.39 -17.69 16.65
N LYS A 484 -3.00 -17.11 17.69
CA LYS A 484 -4.29 -17.60 18.20
C LYS A 484 -5.37 -17.45 17.13
N PHE A 485 -5.46 -16.28 16.51
CA PHE A 485 -6.47 -15.97 15.50
C PHE A 485 -6.32 -16.87 14.26
N ASN A 486 -5.12 -16.96 13.70
CA ASN A 486 -4.83 -17.76 12.50
C ASN A 486 -5.01 -19.26 12.75
N LYS A 487 -4.73 -19.73 13.97
CA LYS A 487 -5.06 -21.10 14.35
C LYS A 487 -6.56 -21.34 14.30
N GLU A 488 -7.36 -20.43 14.85
CA GLU A 488 -8.83 -20.53 14.81
C GLU A 488 -9.37 -20.49 13.37
N GLN A 489 -8.86 -19.60 12.54
CA GLN A 489 -9.20 -19.55 11.11
C GLN A 489 -8.83 -20.87 10.41
N SER A 490 -7.62 -21.37 10.61
CA SER A 490 -7.12 -22.60 10.00
C SER A 490 -7.92 -23.84 10.45
N ASP A 491 -8.23 -23.95 11.74
CA ASP A 491 -8.98 -25.08 12.29
C ASP A 491 -10.42 -25.12 11.76
N ASN A 492 -11.04 -23.96 11.57
CA ASN A 492 -12.40 -23.83 11.06
C ASN A 492 -12.51 -23.76 9.53
N THR A 493 -11.38 -23.82 8.81
CA THR A 493 -11.35 -23.81 7.34
C THR A 493 -11.33 -25.23 6.79
N PHE A 494 -12.48 -25.71 6.33
CA PHE A 494 -12.65 -27.03 5.73
C PHE A 494 -13.97 -27.11 4.93
N PRO A 495 -14.07 -27.99 3.92
CA PRO A 495 -15.32 -28.20 3.19
C PRO A 495 -16.50 -28.55 4.11
N GLY A 496 -17.57 -27.77 4.04
CA GLY A 496 -18.76 -27.89 4.88
C GLY A 496 -18.78 -26.98 6.11
N SER A 497 -17.70 -26.23 6.39
CA SER A 497 -17.66 -25.25 7.47
C SER A 497 -18.64 -24.11 7.25
N THR A 498 -19.26 -23.62 8.32
CA THR A 498 -20.09 -22.40 8.33
C THR A 498 -19.32 -21.18 8.83
N TRP A 499 -18.05 -21.35 9.21
CA TRP A 499 -17.21 -20.27 9.67
C TRP A 499 -16.99 -19.26 8.55
N ASN A 500 -17.19 -17.95 8.79
CA ASN A 500 -17.11 -16.90 7.78
C ASN A 500 -18.15 -17.01 6.63
N PHE A 501 -19.21 -17.82 6.78
CA PHE A 501 -20.31 -17.90 5.81
C PHE A 501 -21.63 -17.45 6.44
N GLU A 502 -22.47 -16.78 5.66
CA GLU A 502 -23.82 -16.41 6.07
C GLU A 502 -24.69 -17.67 6.29
N LYS A 503 -25.74 -17.52 7.10
CA LYS A 503 -26.62 -18.63 7.45
C LYS A 503 -27.21 -19.29 6.19
N GLY A 504 -26.92 -20.58 6.02
CA GLY A 504 -27.38 -21.37 4.87
C GLY A 504 -26.30 -21.63 3.82
N TYR A 505 -25.19 -20.90 3.89
CA TYR A 505 -24.00 -21.09 3.06
C TYR A 505 -22.91 -21.81 3.84
N LYS A 506 -22.01 -22.47 3.11
CA LYS A 506 -20.91 -23.26 3.66
C LYS A 506 -19.71 -23.20 2.74
N GLN A 507 -18.52 -23.32 3.33
CA GLN A 507 -17.28 -23.44 2.57
C GLN A 507 -17.31 -24.69 1.69
N GLY A 508 -16.91 -24.55 0.43
CA GLY A 508 -16.52 -25.63 -0.46
C GLY A 508 -15.01 -25.86 -0.40
N ASN A 509 -14.36 -25.84 -1.57
CA ASN A 509 -12.90 -25.99 -1.69
C ASN A 509 -12.20 -24.65 -1.98
N GLN A 510 -12.76 -23.53 -1.53
CA GLN A 510 -12.16 -22.22 -1.74
C GLN A 510 -10.83 -22.09 -0.95
N PRO A 511 -9.76 -21.55 -1.56
CA PRO A 511 -8.54 -21.19 -0.85
C PRO A 511 -8.83 -20.09 0.17
N MET A 512 -8.20 -20.18 1.35
CA MET A 512 -8.34 -19.18 2.40
C MET A 512 -7.24 -18.12 2.27
N ILE A 513 -7.63 -16.84 2.23
CA ILE A 513 -6.68 -15.72 2.32
C ILE A 513 -7.13 -14.74 3.38
N ASN A 514 -6.19 -14.02 3.99
CA ASN A 514 -6.52 -12.73 4.57
C ASN A 514 -6.63 -11.70 3.43
N SER A 515 -7.73 -10.96 3.35
CA SER A 515 -7.93 -9.93 2.32
C SER A 515 -7.76 -8.50 2.82
N GLU A 516 -7.65 -8.27 4.14
CA GLU A 516 -7.16 -7.03 4.75
C GLU A 516 -6.62 -7.28 6.18
N PHE A 517 -5.43 -6.76 6.50
CA PHE A 517 -4.93 -6.62 7.87
C PHE A 517 -3.99 -5.43 8.03
N GLY A 518 -3.82 -4.94 9.25
CA GLY A 518 -2.87 -3.88 9.57
C GLY A 518 -3.05 -3.29 10.96
N ASN A 519 -2.29 -2.23 11.24
CA ASN A 519 -2.27 -1.54 12.54
C ASN A 519 -3.21 -0.34 12.61
N VAL A 520 -3.91 0.01 11.51
CA VAL A 520 -4.88 1.11 11.48
C VAL A 520 -5.97 0.95 12.54
N TRP A 521 -6.53 -0.26 12.70
CA TRP A 521 -7.52 -0.58 13.74
C TRP A 521 -7.04 -1.63 14.75
N GLY A 522 -5.76 -2.01 14.69
CA GLY A 522 -5.18 -3.03 15.57
C GLY A 522 -5.05 -2.59 17.03
N TYR A 523 -5.08 -1.29 17.31
CA TYR A 523 -5.03 -0.74 18.67
C TYR A 523 -6.14 0.28 18.88
N ASP A 524 -6.59 0.43 20.13
CA ASP A 524 -7.67 1.34 20.54
C ASP A 524 -7.38 2.78 20.14
N GLY A 525 -8.09 3.27 19.12
CA GLY A 525 -7.91 4.64 18.63
C GLY A 525 -6.65 4.83 17.78
N SER A 526 -6.08 3.75 17.22
CA SER A 526 -4.98 3.79 16.24
C SER A 526 -5.43 4.32 14.87
N SER A 527 -4.44 4.64 14.05
CA SER A 527 -4.57 5.02 12.65
C SER A 527 -3.36 4.55 11.83
N GLY A 528 -2.53 3.65 12.36
CA GLY A 528 -1.51 2.90 11.60
C GLY A 528 -0.06 3.25 11.87
N ASP A 529 0.28 4.52 12.11
CA ASP A 529 1.68 4.98 12.23
C ASP A 529 2.21 4.79 13.66
N VAL A 530 2.34 3.52 14.05
CA VAL A 530 2.75 3.08 15.41
C VAL A 530 4.08 2.30 15.37
N ASP A 531 4.95 2.57 14.39
CA ASP A 531 6.01 1.64 13.96
C ASP A 531 5.41 0.26 13.58
N TYR A 532 4.75 0.20 12.43
CA TYR A 532 4.03 -1.01 12.03
C TYR A 532 4.93 -2.24 11.84
N THR A 533 6.25 -2.05 11.71
CA THR A 533 7.17 -3.11 11.28
C THR A 533 7.29 -4.22 12.31
N TRP A 534 7.27 -3.88 13.59
CA TRP A 534 7.27 -4.86 14.68
C TRP A 534 6.10 -5.84 14.60
N ASP A 535 4.87 -5.33 14.56
CA ASP A 535 3.68 -6.17 14.44
C ASP A 535 3.61 -6.87 13.09
N TYR A 536 4.07 -6.23 12.03
CA TYR A 536 4.14 -6.82 10.70
C TYR A 536 5.04 -8.05 10.68
N HIS A 537 6.22 -7.99 11.31
CA HIS A 537 7.09 -9.17 11.45
C HIS A 537 6.40 -10.28 12.27
N LYS A 538 5.72 -9.96 13.38
CA LYS A 538 4.94 -10.95 14.15
C LYS A 538 3.83 -11.59 13.29
N ALA A 539 3.11 -10.78 12.50
CA ALA A 539 2.06 -11.25 11.60
C ALA A 539 2.62 -12.16 10.50
N MET A 540 3.75 -11.81 9.88
CA MET A 540 4.40 -12.63 8.85
C MET A 540 4.88 -13.97 9.42
N ASN A 541 5.49 -13.97 10.60
CA ASN A 541 5.84 -15.21 11.30
C ASN A 541 4.61 -16.09 11.51
N SER A 542 3.48 -15.49 11.89
CA SER A 542 2.22 -16.20 12.11
C SER A 542 1.63 -16.75 10.81
N PHE A 543 1.38 -15.92 9.80
CA PHE A 543 0.80 -16.37 8.52
C PHE A 543 1.60 -17.47 7.85
N ARG A 544 2.93 -17.42 7.96
CA ARG A 544 3.83 -18.45 7.39
C ARG A 544 3.87 -19.75 8.20
N ASN A 545 3.26 -19.80 9.38
CA ASN A 545 3.15 -21.02 10.20
C ASN A 545 1.91 -21.87 9.85
N PHE A 546 0.91 -21.35 9.14
CA PHE A 546 -0.34 -22.05 8.87
C PHE A 546 -0.47 -22.43 7.39
N PRO A 547 -0.40 -23.72 7.00
CA PRO A 547 -0.39 -24.12 5.60
C PRO A 547 -1.71 -23.83 4.85
N LYS A 548 -2.83 -23.71 5.57
CA LYS A 548 -4.13 -23.33 4.97
C LYS A 548 -4.24 -21.84 4.65
N MET A 549 -3.37 -20.99 5.21
CA MET A 549 -3.27 -19.60 4.81
C MET A 549 -2.63 -19.56 3.43
N ALA A 550 -3.42 -19.29 2.38
CA ALA A 550 -2.94 -19.27 1.00
C ALA A 550 -2.39 -17.89 0.57
N GLY A 551 -2.51 -16.90 1.43
CA GLY A 551 -1.95 -15.58 1.23
C GLY A 551 -2.53 -14.54 2.18
N TRP A 552 -2.04 -13.31 2.05
CA TRP A 552 -2.45 -12.19 2.87
C TRP A 552 -2.45 -10.89 2.06
N LEU A 553 -3.14 -9.88 2.60
CA LEU A 553 -3.19 -8.55 2.02
C LEU A 553 -3.04 -7.48 3.09
N TYR A 554 -1.92 -6.75 3.04
CA TYR A 554 -1.65 -5.69 4.00
C TYR A 554 -2.32 -4.38 3.61
N THR A 555 -3.09 -3.82 4.54
CA THR A 555 -3.65 -2.46 4.46
C THR A 555 -2.59 -1.52 5.04
N GLU A 556 -1.78 -0.85 4.23
CA GLU A 556 -1.98 -0.59 2.79
C GLU A 556 -0.67 -0.36 2.00
N HIS A 557 -0.76 -0.16 0.68
CA HIS A 557 0.40 0.05 -0.18
C HIS A 557 1.14 1.35 0.17
N HIS A 558 0.39 2.44 0.37
CA HIS A 558 0.90 3.74 0.79
C HIS A 558 -0.11 4.41 1.72
N ASP A 559 0.34 5.25 2.65
CA ASP A 559 -0.57 6.01 3.52
C ASP A 559 -1.60 6.78 2.70
N VAL A 560 -2.77 7.02 3.26
CA VAL A 560 -3.76 8.00 2.78
C VAL A 560 -4.05 9.04 3.85
N ILE A 561 -5.12 9.83 3.68
CA ILE A 561 -5.34 11.07 4.43
C ILE A 561 -5.39 10.87 5.95
N ASN A 562 -5.98 9.78 6.40
CA ASN A 562 -6.21 9.48 7.82
C ASN A 562 -5.93 8.02 8.20
N GLU A 563 -5.39 7.25 7.26
CA GLU A 563 -4.86 5.90 7.47
C GLU A 563 -3.37 5.99 7.12
N TRP A 564 -2.51 5.80 8.11
CA TRP A 564 -1.05 5.96 7.99
C TRP A 564 -0.33 4.65 8.22
N ASN A 565 -0.89 3.57 7.67
CA ASN A 565 -0.36 2.22 7.81
C ASN A 565 0.32 1.69 6.54
N GLY A 566 0.66 2.56 5.60
CA GLY A 566 1.25 2.18 4.32
C GLY A 566 2.70 1.71 4.43
N TYR A 567 3.14 0.87 3.49
CA TYR A 567 4.57 0.61 3.30
C TYR A 567 5.35 1.88 2.94
N TYR A 568 4.71 2.74 2.14
CA TYR A 568 5.21 4.07 1.77
C TYR A 568 4.35 5.16 2.39
N ARG A 569 4.89 6.38 2.51
CA ARG A 569 4.13 7.58 2.86
C ARG A 569 3.15 7.95 1.74
N PHE A 570 2.21 8.86 2.01
CA PHE A 570 1.22 9.31 1.02
C PHE A 570 1.87 9.96 -0.21
N ASP A 571 3.00 10.64 -0.03
CA ASP A 571 3.84 11.22 -1.09
C ASP A 571 4.81 10.23 -1.75
N ARG A 572 4.71 8.95 -1.39
CA ARG A 572 5.54 7.82 -1.84
C ARG A 572 6.99 7.86 -1.35
N THR A 573 7.31 8.69 -0.36
CA THR A 573 8.59 8.60 0.35
C THR A 573 8.65 7.32 1.20
N GLU A 574 9.86 6.83 1.45
CA GLU A 574 10.10 5.56 2.15
C GLU A 574 10.01 5.73 3.67
N LYS A 575 9.59 4.65 4.35
CA LYS A 575 9.67 4.49 5.80
C LYS A 575 10.85 3.59 6.14
N GLU A 576 11.63 3.94 7.16
CA GLU A 576 12.77 3.14 7.59
C GLU A 576 12.30 2.02 8.53
N THR A 577 12.55 0.77 8.15
CA THR A 577 12.00 -0.40 8.87
C THR A 577 12.86 -0.90 10.02
N GLY A 578 14.11 -0.45 10.14
CA GLY A 578 15.08 -0.98 11.10
C GLY A 578 15.55 -2.43 10.83
N LEU A 579 14.94 -3.18 9.89
CA LEU A 579 15.28 -4.59 9.60
C LEU A 579 16.76 -4.78 9.27
N GLY A 580 17.31 -3.93 8.40
CA GLY A 580 18.72 -4.01 8.00
C GLY A 580 19.70 -3.69 9.13
N ALA A 581 19.28 -2.91 10.13
CA ALA A 581 20.08 -2.64 11.33
C ALA A 581 20.06 -3.82 12.30
N MET A 582 18.93 -4.53 12.38
CA MET A 582 18.79 -5.74 13.19
C MET A 582 19.50 -6.96 12.57
N ALA A 583 19.37 -7.12 11.26
CA ALA A 583 19.99 -8.19 10.47
C ALA A 583 20.58 -7.60 9.17
N PRO A 584 21.91 -7.41 9.08
CA PRO A 584 22.54 -6.82 7.90
C PRO A 584 22.17 -7.53 6.59
N GLY A 585 21.57 -6.76 5.67
CA GLY A 585 21.08 -7.23 4.37
C GLY A 585 19.62 -7.69 4.35
N MET A 586 18.93 -7.73 5.50
CA MET A 586 17.50 -8.01 5.56
C MET A 586 16.69 -6.81 5.08
N THR A 587 15.65 -7.08 4.30
CA THR A 587 14.70 -6.10 3.77
C THR A 587 13.26 -6.63 3.88
N LEU A 588 12.26 -5.86 3.46
CA LEU A 588 10.88 -6.35 3.35
C LEU A 588 10.77 -7.57 2.41
N LYS A 589 11.69 -7.75 1.44
CA LYS A 589 11.68 -8.93 0.57
C LYS A 589 11.89 -10.23 1.33
N ASP A 590 12.61 -10.21 2.44
CA ASP A 590 12.79 -11.40 3.27
C ASP A 590 11.48 -11.81 3.93
N LEU A 591 10.67 -10.83 4.34
CA LEU A 591 9.33 -11.07 4.86
C LEU A 591 8.36 -11.55 3.77
N HIS A 592 8.65 -11.23 2.52
CA HIS A 592 7.88 -11.60 1.35
C HIS A 592 8.51 -12.76 0.55
N GLY A 593 9.49 -13.46 1.13
CA GLY A 593 10.26 -14.47 0.43
C GLY A 593 9.47 -15.75 0.13
N PRO A 594 9.83 -16.49 -0.94
CA PRO A 594 9.28 -17.83 -1.20
C PRO A 594 9.69 -18.83 -0.11
N PHE A 595 10.92 -18.70 0.40
CA PHE A 595 11.36 -19.33 1.64
C PHE A 595 11.15 -18.37 2.80
N TYR A 596 10.66 -18.91 3.92
CA TYR A 596 10.47 -18.15 5.14
C TYR A 596 10.74 -19.04 6.35
N LEU A 597 11.68 -18.64 7.20
CA LEU A 597 12.03 -19.33 8.45
C LEU A 597 11.46 -18.53 9.61
N SER A 598 10.30 -18.94 10.11
CA SER A 598 9.63 -18.30 11.24
C SER A 598 10.27 -18.72 12.57
N THR A 599 10.44 -17.75 13.47
CA THR A 599 10.85 -17.98 14.87
C THR A 599 9.65 -18.02 15.82
N GLY A 600 8.44 -18.24 15.30
CA GLY A 600 7.18 -18.07 16.03
C GLY A 600 6.74 -16.61 16.11
N GLN A 601 5.51 -16.37 16.59
CA GLN A 601 4.98 -15.01 16.73
C GLN A 601 5.85 -14.14 17.65
N GLU A 602 6.40 -14.69 18.74
CA GLU A 602 7.24 -13.91 19.66
C GLU A 602 8.65 -13.73 19.10
N ILE A 603 8.92 -12.50 18.65
CA ILE A 603 10.19 -12.07 18.04
C ILE A 603 11.18 -11.48 19.04
N ALA A 604 10.83 -11.45 20.33
CA ALA A 604 11.71 -11.08 21.42
C ALA A 604 11.42 -11.89 22.69
N TRP A 605 12.46 -12.26 23.41
CA TRP A 605 12.39 -13.08 24.63
C TRP A 605 13.28 -12.49 25.71
N ALA A 606 12.88 -12.63 26.98
CA ALA A 606 13.68 -12.23 28.13
C ALA A 606 13.91 -13.40 29.09
N GLY A 607 15.05 -13.41 29.76
CA GLY A 607 15.39 -14.41 30.76
C GLY A 607 16.58 -14.02 31.65
N LYS A 608 17.02 -14.96 32.47
CA LYS A 608 18.16 -14.81 33.38
C LYS A 608 19.46 -15.26 32.73
N GLY A 609 20.59 -14.74 33.22
CA GLY A 609 21.91 -15.19 32.76
C GLY A 609 22.09 -16.70 32.93
N GLY A 610 22.52 -17.39 31.87
CA GLY A 610 22.69 -18.85 31.86
C GLY A 610 21.40 -19.65 31.61
N GLU A 611 20.24 -19.02 31.54
CA GLU A 611 18.96 -19.69 31.23
C GLU A 611 18.95 -20.24 29.80
N LYS A 612 18.29 -21.38 29.60
CA LYS A 612 18.10 -22.00 28.28
C LYS A 612 16.71 -21.68 27.75
N LEU A 613 16.65 -20.92 26.67
CA LEU A 613 15.41 -20.63 25.94
C LEU A 613 15.24 -21.58 24.76
N LYS A 614 13.98 -21.92 24.44
CA LYS A 614 13.63 -22.71 23.26
C LYS A 614 12.91 -21.83 22.25
N ILE A 615 13.62 -21.43 21.21
CA ILE A 615 13.06 -20.61 20.14
C ILE A 615 12.41 -21.54 19.11
N PRO A 616 11.09 -21.45 18.87
CA PRO A 616 10.43 -22.31 17.89
C PRO A 616 10.94 -22.00 16.49
N LEU A 617 10.94 -23.00 15.60
CA LEU A 617 11.31 -22.83 14.20
C LEU A 617 10.26 -23.50 13.31
N THR A 618 9.83 -22.78 12.28
CA THR A 618 9.00 -23.33 11.20
C THR A 618 9.59 -22.89 9.87
N LEU A 619 9.86 -23.86 8.98
CA LEU A 619 10.23 -23.57 7.61
C LEU A 619 9.00 -23.62 6.71
N SER A 620 8.71 -22.50 6.06
CA SER A 620 7.70 -22.36 5.02
C SER A 620 8.38 -22.18 3.67
N ALA A 621 8.32 -23.22 2.83
CA ALA A 621 8.93 -23.26 1.51
C ALA A 621 7.84 -23.30 0.43
N LEU A 622 7.24 -22.15 0.13
CA LEU A 622 6.11 -22.00 -0.79
C LEU A 622 6.61 -21.64 -2.20
N ILE A 623 7.39 -22.55 -2.78
CA ILE A 623 8.08 -22.38 -4.06
C ILE A 623 7.83 -23.56 -5.01
N GLY A 624 7.68 -23.25 -6.32
CA GLY A 624 7.54 -24.22 -7.40
C GLY A 624 8.79 -25.07 -7.65
N ALA A 625 8.64 -26.23 -8.30
CA ALA A 625 9.71 -27.24 -8.42
C ALA A 625 10.83 -26.94 -9.44
N THR A 626 10.79 -25.83 -10.16
CA THR A 626 11.79 -25.46 -11.16
C THR A 626 12.87 -24.59 -10.50
N ASP A 627 14.14 -25.01 -10.63
CA ASP A 627 15.34 -24.35 -10.06
C ASP A 627 15.42 -24.33 -8.52
N LEU A 628 15.09 -25.47 -7.90
CA LEU A 628 15.17 -25.62 -6.45
C LEU A 628 16.60 -25.79 -5.93
N PRO A 629 16.96 -25.15 -4.80
CA PRO A 629 18.23 -25.41 -4.14
C PRO A 629 18.29 -26.87 -3.66
N LYS A 630 19.35 -27.59 -4.05
CA LYS A 630 19.54 -29.00 -3.65
C LYS A 630 19.71 -29.16 -2.15
N GLU A 631 20.34 -28.17 -1.51
CA GLU A 631 20.63 -28.13 -0.09
C GLU A 631 20.27 -26.75 0.45
N LEU A 632 19.78 -26.73 1.70
CA LEU A 632 19.60 -25.50 2.46
C LEU A 632 20.48 -25.54 3.70
N VAL A 633 21.22 -24.46 3.93
CA VAL A 633 22.07 -24.27 5.11
C VAL A 633 21.51 -23.12 5.92
N LEU A 634 21.10 -23.39 7.16
CA LEU A 634 20.79 -22.36 8.13
C LEU A 634 22.08 -21.91 8.81
N LYS A 635 22.52 -20.68 8.54
CA LYS A 635 23.55 -19.99 9.31
C LYS A 635 22.90 -19.17 10.42
N MET A 636 23.51 -19.23 11.60
CA MET A 636 23.07 -18.56 12.81
C MET A 636 24.21 -17.70 13.33
N GLU A 637 23.95 -16.43 13.57
CA GLU A 637 24.91 -15.49 14.15
C GLU A 637 24.30 -14.91 15.43
N PHE A 638 24.91 -15.20 16.58
CA PHE A 638 24.47 -14.67 17.86
C PHE A 638 25.44 -13.61 18.35
N SER A 639 24.95 -12.38 18.49
CA SER A 639 25.72 -11.23 18.95
C SER A 639 24.86 -10.33 19.82
N GLY A 640 25.45 -9.38 20.51
CA GLY A 640 24.69 -8.44 21.34
C GLY A 640 25.56 -7.38 21.97
N GLN A 641 24.95 -6.59 22.84
CA GLN A 641 25.60 -5.53 23.59
C GLN A 641 25.27 -5.67 25.08
N ASN A 642 26.29 -5.54 25.92
CA ASN A 642 26.09 -5.59 27.37
C ASN A 642 25.69 -4.23 27.95
N ALA A 643 25.35 -4.21 29.25
CA ALA A 643 24.94 -3.01 29.97
C ALA A 643 26.00 -1.90 30.07
N LEU A 644 27.25 -2.16 29.64
CA LEU A 644 28.34 -1.17 29.57
C LEU A 644 28.55 -0.62 28.15
N GLY A 645 27.71 -1.02 27.19
CA GLY A 645 27.81 -0.59 25.80
C GLY A 645 28.80 -1.41 24.95
N GLU A 646 29.38 -2.49 25.48
CA GLU A 646 30.35 -3.32 24.75
C GLU A 646 29.63 -4.29 23.81
N LYS A 647 29.95 -4.21 22.51
CA LYS A 647 29.47 -5.16 21.50
C LYS A 647 30.24 -6.48 21.59
N LYS A 648 29.52 -7.60 21.55
CA LYS A 648 30.10 -8.95 21.69
C LYS A 648 29.49 -9.90 20.67
N ASN A 649 30.37 -10.50 19.87
CA ASN A 649 30.05 -11.69 19.10
C ASN A 649 30.09 -12.89 20.04
N ARG A 650 28.98 -13.62 20.15
CA ARG A 650 28.85 -14.74 21.08
C ARG A 650 29.29 -16.04 20.42
N TRP A 651 28.71 -16.34 19.27
CA TRP A 651 29.06 -17.50 18.45
C TRP A 651 28.38 -17.42 17.08
N SER A 652 28.87 -18.22 16.15
CA SER A 652 28.21 -18.51 14.88
C SER A 652 28.10 -20.02 14.71
N LYS A 653 26.98 -20.49 14.16
CA LYS A 653 26.70 -21.91 13.92
C LYS A 653 26.07 -22.09 12.55
N SER A 654 26.16 -23.30 12.01
CA SER A 654 25.45 -23.68 10.80
C SER A 654 24.83 -25.07 10.95
N LYS A 655 23.65 -25.28 10.36
CA LYS A 655 22.97 -26.58 10.31
C LYS A 655 22.35 -26.77 8.92
N GLN A 656 22.47 -27.97 8.36
CA GLN A 656 21.72 -28.33 7.16
C GLN A 656 20.24 -28.51 7.49
N ILE A 657 19.37 -28.01 6.61
CA ILE A 657 17.92 -28.09 6.74
C ILE A 657 17.36 -28.95 5.63
N VAL A 658 16.64 -30.00 6.02
CA VAL A 658 15.85 -30.81 5.09
C VAL A 658 14.55 -30.08 4.82
N TRP A 659 14.19 -29.98 3.54
CA TRP A 659 13.01 -29.23 3.13
C TRP A 659 12.30 -29.92 1.97
N THR A 660 11.09 -29.46 1.68
CA THR A 660 10.27 -29.94 0.57
C THR A 660 9.51 -28.75 -0.01
N PRO A 661 9.43 -28.59 -1.34
CA PRO A 661 8.61 -27.54 -1.95
C PRO A 661 7.13 -27.67 -1.56
N TRP A 662 6.45 -26.54 -1.50
CA TRP A 662 5.05 -26.38 -1.08
C TRP A 662 4.75 -26.98 0.30
N SER A 663 5.68 -26.85 1.24
CA SER A 663 5.49 -27.35 2.60
C SER A 663 5.72 -26.26 3.66
N VAL A 664 4.94 -26.37 4.73
CA VAL A 664 5.12 -25.64 5.99
C VAL A 664 5.39 -26.69 7.06
N LYS A 665 6.62 -26.74 7.57
CA LYS A 665 7.08 -27.78 8.50
C LYS A 665 7.72 -27.16 9.73
N ALA A 666 7.23 -27.54 10.90
CA ALA A 666 7.93 -27.29 12.15
C ALA A 666 9.28 -28.01 12.14
N LEU A 667 10.32 -27.32 12.61
CA LEU A 667 11.66 -27.86 12.82
C LEU A 667 11.92 -28.00 14.33
N ASP A 668 13.01 -28.67 14.70
CA ASP A 668 13.48 -28.66 16.08
C ASP A 668 13.71 -27.22 16.55
N SER A 669 13.18 -26.87 17.72
CA SER A 669 13.43 -25.57 18.33
C SER A 669 14.92 -25.35 18.57
N LEU A 670 15.38 -24.09 18.43
CA LEU A 670 16.73 -23.72 18.79
C LEU A 670 16.83 -23.55 20.30
N GLU A 671 17.65 -24.38 20.95
CA GLU A 671 18.03 -24.17 22.35
C GLU A 671 19.15 -23.15 22.42
N ILE A 672 18.86 -21.98 23.00
CA ILE A 672 19.81 -20.88 23.16
C ILE A 672 20.07 -20.66 24.65
N THR A 673 21.32 -20.80 25.06
CA THR A 673 21.75 -20.40 26.41
C THR A 673 22.02 -18.90 26.43
N LEU A 674 21.28 -18.17 27.26
CA LEU A 674 21.46 -16.75 27.47
C LEU A 674 22.84 -16.46 28.08
N PRO A 675 23.54 -15.41 27.62
CA PRO A 675 24.80 -14.97 28.24
C PRO A 675 24.61 -14.73 29.75
N GLU A 676 25.62 -15.03 30.55
CA GLU A 676 25.62 -14.76 32.00
C GLU A 676 25.46 -13.26 32.33
N GLU A 677 25.85 -12.39 31.40
CA GLU A 677 25.89 -10.95 31.62
C GLU A 677 24.65 -10.23 31.13
N LYS A 678 24.28 -9.15 31.84
CA LYS A 678 23.15 -8.30 31.48
C LYS A 678 23.40 -7.70 30.09
N SER A 679 22.53 -8.01 29.13
CA SER A 679 22.74 -7.70 27.72
C SER A 679 21.45 -7.76 26.90
N LEU A 680 21.41 -7.00 25.80
CA LEU A 680 20.46 -7.18 24.71
C LEU A 680 21.20 -7.86 23.56
N ASN A 681 20.67 -8.97 23.05
CA ASN A 681 21.32 -9.77 22.02
C ASN A 681 20.34 -10.02 20.86
N THR A 682 20.90 -10.31 19.69
CA THR A 682 20.16 -10.66 18.48
C THR A 682 20.72 -11.96 17.93
N LEU A 683 19.83 -12.92 17.66
CA LEU A 683 20.13 -14.13 16.90
C LEU A 683 19.64 -13.92 15.48
N ILE A 684 20.56 -13.75 14.54
CA ILE A 684 20.28 -13.64 13.12
C ILE A 684 20.29 -15.05 12.50
N LEU A 685 19.29 -15.33 11.67
CA LEU A 685 19.08 -16.57 10.95
C LEU A 685 19.15 -16.29 9.45
N LYS A 686 20.11 -16.90 8.74
CA LYS A 686 20.25 -16.79 7.29
C LYS A 686 20.08 -18.17 6.67
N LEU A 687 19.13 -18.31 5.76
CA LEU A 687 18.93 -19.51 4.98
C LEU A 687 19.65 -19.35 3.64
N GLU A 688 20.63 -20.20 3.37
CA GLU A 688 21.44 -20.18 2.16
C GLU A 688 21.22 -21.43 1.30
N ASP A 689 21.40 -21.29 -0.01
CA ASP A 689 21.56 -22.42 -0.91
C ASP A 689 22.96 -23.09 -0.77
N GLY A 690 23.19 -24.19 -1.49
CA GLY A 690 24.49 -24.88 -1.49
C GLY A 690 25.67 -24.07 -2.04
N ASN A 691 25.43 -22.92 -2.68
CA ASN A 691 26.46 -22.01 -3.18
C ASN A 691 26.71 -20.81 -2.24
N GLY A 692 25.98 -20.72 -1.13
CA GLY A 692 26.05 -19.62 -0.18
C GLY A 692 25.22 -18.39 -0.58
N GLN A 693 24.31 -18.51 -1.55
CA GLN A 693 23.35 -17.45 -1.85
C GLN A 693 22.29 -17.40 -0.74
N VAL A 694 22.14 -16.23 -0.13
CA VAL A 694 21.09 -16.00 0.88
C VAL A 694 19.72 -15.98 0.21
N LEU A 695 18.85 -16.89 0.63
CA LEU A 695 17.48 -17.05 0.13
C LEU A 695 16.44 -16.40 1.05
N HIS A 696 16.75 -16.28 2.34
CA HIS A 696 15.90 -15.64 3.34
C HIS A 696 16.70 -15.29 4.59
N GLN A 697 16.37 -14.16 5.24
CA GLN A 697 16.87 -13.77 6.55
C GLN A 697 15.75 -13.52 7.55
N ASN A 698 15.98 -13.87 8.82
CA ASN A 698 15.12 -13.52 9.94
C ASN A 698 15.96 -13.28 11.20
N PHE A 699 15.38 -12.73 12.27
CA PHE A 699 16.05 -12.55 13.55
C PHE A 699 15.08 -12.66 14.74
N VAL A 700 15.66 -12.93 15.92
CA VAL A 700 14.96 -12.85 17.21
C VAL A 700 15.84 -12.12 18.22
N SER A 701 15.22 -11.26 19.03
CA SER A 701 15.91 -10.52 20.10
C SER A 701 15.87 -11.28 21.43
N LEU A 702 16.98 -11.32 22.15
CA LEU A 702 17.15 -12.06 23.41
C LEU A 702 17.71 -11.13 24.49
N ILE A 703 16.89 -10.85 25.50
CA ILE A 703 17.15 -9.90 26.60
C ILE A 703 17.59 -10.69 27.83
N VAL A 704 18.76 -10.35 28.37
CA VAL A 704 19.23 -10.86 29.66
C VAL A 704 18.99 -9.78 30.72
N GLU A 705 17.84 -9.84 31.39
CA GLU A 705 17.45 -8.84 32.40
C GLU A 705 18.21 -9.06 33.72
N GLN A 706 18.29 -10.32 34.14
CA GLN A 706 18.89 -10.76 35.40
C GLN A 706 20.26 -11.39 35.11
N GLY A 707 21.17 -10.58 34.60
CA GLY A 707 22.55 -10.97 34.31
C GLY A 707 23.56 -10.23 35.18
N LYS A 708 24.77 -10.76 35.27
CA LYS A 708 25.90 -10.10 35.93
C LYS A 708 26.32 -8.87 35.13
N ILE A 709 26.77 -7.82 35.82
CA ILE A 709 27.53 -6.75 35.18
C ILE A 709 28.99 -7.05 35.48
N ASN A 710 29.73 -7.48 34.46
CA ASN A 710 31.12 -7.91 34.61
C ASN A 710 32.03 -6.70 34.78
N LEU A 711 32.24 -6.28 36.03
CA LEU A 711 33.17 -5.22 36.39
C LEU A 711 34.53 -5.84 36.76
N THR A 712 35.62 -5.23 36.30
CA THR A 712 36.96 -5.52 36.84
C THR A 712 37.03 -5.08 38.31
N PRO A 713 37.97 -5.58 39.13
CA PRO A 713 38.16 -5.12 40.51
C PRO A 713 38.44 -3.61 40.63
N LYS A 714 38.84 -2.97 39.52
CA LYS A 714 39.09 -1.53 39.43
C LYS A 714 37.84 -0.72 39.07
N GLN A 715 36.76 -1.36 38.66
CA GLN A 715 35.55 -0.68 38.21
C GLN A 715 34.46 -0.66 39.28
N VAL A 716 33.80 0.48 39.41
CA VAL A 716 32.58 0.64 40.21
C VAL A 716 31.52 1.30 39.35
N LEU A 717 30.38 0.63 39.18
CA LEU A 717 29.22 1.15 38.46
C LEU A 717 28.17 1.63 39.47
N MET A 718 27.63 2.82 39.21
CA MET A 718 26.41 3.30 39.88
C MET A 718 25.41 3.72 38.82
N SER A 719 24.15 3.32 39.00
CA SER A 719 23.06 3.60 38.07
C SER A 719 21.88 4.19 38.85
N VAL A 720 21.16 5.12 38.23
CA VAL A 720 19.96 5.73 38.78
C VAL A 720 18.83 5.49 37.78
N PRO A 721 17.68 4.90 38.19
CA PRO A 721 16.58 4.66 37.27
C PRO A 721 16.18 5.95 36.53
N VAL A 722 15.86 5.85 35.25
CA VAL A 722 15.64 7.04 34.40
C VAL A 722 14.55 7.98 34.93
N ASP A 723 13.55 7.46 35.65
CA ASP A 723 12.45 8.24 36.25
C ASP A 723 12.87 8.97 37.55
N LYS A 724 14.02 8.63 38.15
CA LYS A 724 14.53 9.23 39.40
C LYS A 724 15.33 10.50 39.16
N ILE A 725 14.68 11.45 38.49
CA ILE A 725 15.20 12.79 38.24
C ILE A 725 15.25 13.57 39.56
N SER A 726 16.40 14.16 39.88
CA SER A 726 16.56 15.02 41.07
C SER A 726 16.05 16.43 40.84
N LYS A 727 16.24 16.98 39.63
CA LYS A 727 15.67 18.26 39.18
C LYS A 727 15.43 18.24 37.67
N ALA A 728 14.42 18.94 37.22
CA ALA A 728 14.23 19.21 35.80
C ALA A 728 13.50 20.53 35.60
N ALA A 729 13.77 21.17 34.46
CA ALA A 729 13.06 22.36 34.01
C ALA A 729 13.05 22.36 32.48
N TRP A 730 11.87 22.46 31.88
CA TRP A 730 11.68 22.46 30.42
C TRP A 730 10.81 23.63 30.02
N SER A 731 11.19 24.33 28.96
CA SER A 731 10.51 25.56 28.53
C SER A 731 9.11 25.31 27.96
N VAL A 732 8.84 24.08 27.48
CA VAL A 732 7.55 23.72 26.88
C VAL A 732 6.79 22.68 27.70
N LYS A 733 7.33 21.46 27.82
CA LYS A 733 6.62 20.33 28.46
C LYS A 733 7.60 19.27 28.95
N GLN A 734 7.23 18.58 30.03
CA GLN A 734 7.88 17.37 30.52
C GLN A 734 6.84 16.28 30.75
N TRP A 735 7.14 15.03 30.36
CA TRP A 735 6.31 13.86 30.62
C TRP A 735 7.15 12.58 30.61
N SER A 736 6.56 11.48 31.05
CA SER A 736 7.14 10.14 30.89
C SER A 736 6.48 9.39 29.74
N GLY A 737 7.24 8.60 29.00
CA GLY A 737 6.76 7.62 28.03
C GLY A 737 7.21 6.21 28.38
N VAL A 738 6.81 5.24 27.56
CA VAL A 738 7.15 3.80 27.70
C VAL A 738 6.90 3.31 29.14
N LEU A 739 5.72 3.63 29.68
CA LEU A 739 5.25 3.25 31.01
C LEU A 739 6.18 3.71 32.14
N GLY A 740 6.80 4.88 31.99
CA GLY A 740 7.72 5.45 32.97
C GLY A 740 9.19 5.10 32.73
N ASN A 741 9.50 4.29 31.72
CA ASN A 741 10.87 3.91 31.39
C ASN A 741 11.55 4.87 30.41
N LYS A 742 10.89 5.97 30.01
CA LYS A 742 11.44 7.02 29.17
C LYS A 742 11.02 8.38 29.71
N MET A 743 11.93 9.35 29.72
CA MET A 743 11.66 10.72 30.16
C MET A 743 11.80 11.70 29.00
N ASN A 744 10.77 12.49 28.75
CA ASN A 744 10.66 13.41 27.63
C ASN A 744 10.63 14.86 28.11
N GLY A 745 11.45 15.69 27.49
CA GLY A 745 11.51 17.13 27.71
C GLY A 745 11.45 17.86 26.38
N ALA A 746 10.55 18.82 26.24
CA ALA A 746 10.38 19.59 25.01
C ALA A 746 10.82 21.05 25.18
N GLY A 747 11.41 21.59 24.12
CA GLY A 747 12.05 22.91 24.10
C GLY A 747 13.45 22.86 24.73
N SER A 748 13.95 24.02 25.13
CA SER A 748 15.18 24.15 25.92
C SER A 748 14.92 23.78 27.38
N GLY A 749 15.88 23.15 28.03
CA GLY A 749 15.67 22.65 29.39
C GLY A 749 16.69 21.60 29.79
N TYR A 750 16.44 20.92 30.90
CA TYR A 750 17.34 19.89 31.39
C TYR A 750 16.66 18.82 32.25
N PHE A 751 17.32 17.66 32.31
CA PHE A 751 17.16 16.66 33.35
C PHE A 751 18.43 16.58 34.20
N GLU A 752 18.30 16.48 35.53
CA GLU A 752 19.41 16.34 36.47
C GLU A 752 19.24 15.05 37.28
N TYR A 753 20.32 14.28 37.38
CA TYR A 753 20.42 13.06 38.18
C TYR A 753 21.46 13.25 39.28
N SER A 754 21.17 12.71 40.47
CA SER A 754 22.06 12.74 41.63
C SER A 754 22.53 11.33 41.96
N PHE A 755 23.84 11.15 42.05
CA PHE A 755 24.48 9.91 42.49
C PHE A 755 25.09 10.12 43.87
N ASP A 756 24.81 9.20 44.79
CA ASP A 756 25.45 9.21 46.11
C ASP A 756 26.93 8.87 45.95
N TRP A 757 27.80 9.72 46.47
CA TRP A 757 29.24 9.61 46.30
C TRP A 757 29.92 9.26 47.62
N ALA A 758 30.44 8.05 47.72
CA ALA A 758 31.28 7.65 48.84
C ALA A 758 32.63 8.36 48.74
N LYS A 759 33.10 8.95 49.85
CA LYS A 759 34.39 9.64 49.89
C LYS A 759 35.52 8.67 49.57
N MET A 760 36.37 9.04 48.60
CA MET A 760 37.48 8.22 48.12
C MET A 760 38.75 9.07 47.96
N PRO A 761 39.96 8.50 48.11
CA PRO A 761 41.20 9.21 47.82
C PRO A 761 41.24 9.56 46.33
N LEU A 762 41.36 10.84 45.99
CA LEU A 762 41.25 11.30 44.61
C LEU A 762 42.32 10.64 43.73
N GLU A 763 43.54 10.49 44.24
CA GLU A 763 44.66 9.83 43.59
C GLU A 763 44.39 8.38 43.17
N SER A 764 43.44 7.71 43.83
CA SER A 764 43.01 6.33 43.52
C SER A 764 42.02 6.25 42.35
N ILE A 765 41.45 7.38 41.93
CA ILE A 765 40.51 7.47 40.81
C ILE A 765 41.28 7.82 39.55
N ASP A 766 41.22 6.93 38.57
CA ASP A 766 41.78 7.14 37.24
C ASP A 766 40.82 7.97 36.38
N GLN A 767 39.59 7.49 36.24
CA GLN A 767 38.58 8.11 35.37
C GLN A 767 37.18 7.91 35.94
N VAL A 768 36.27 8.86 35.69
CA VAL A 768 34.84 8.67 35.88
C VAL A 768 34.15 8.98 34.57
N SER A 769 33.36 8.05 34.06
CA SER A 769 32.57 8.23 32.85
C SER A 769 31.09 8.23 33.18
N PHE A 770 30.30 9.04 32.47
CA PHE A 770 28.84 8.99 32.50
C PHE A 770 28.33 8.47 31.15
N PHE A 771 27.28 7.65 31.17
CA PHE A 771 26.60 7.20 29.97
C PHE A 771 25.09 7.01 30.15
N VAL A 772 24.35 7.22 29.06
CA VAL A 772 22.89 7.09 28.96
C VAL A 772 22.49 6.90 27.49
N GLU A 773 21.30 6.35 27.25
CA GLU A 773 20.67 6.41 25.92
C GLU A 773 19.82 7.68 25.81
N ALA A 774 20.03 8.47 24.75
CA ALA A 774 19.31 9.72 24.52
C ALA A 774 18.94 9.94 23.04
N SER A 775 17.80 10.58 22.77
CA SER A 775 17.38 11.01 21.43
C SER A 775 16.87 12.44 21.46
N SER A 776 16.71 13.03 20.28
CA SER A 776 15.95 14.28 20.16
C SER A 776 14.50 14.04 20.56
N LYS A 777 13.77 15.12 20.89
CA LYS A 777 12.33 15.06 21.15
C LYS A 777 11.57 16.24 20.52
N PRO A 778 11.03 16.10 19.30
CA PRO A 778 10.09 17.07 18.74
C PRO A 778 8.76 17.06 19.52
N MET A 779 8.02 18.17 19.41
CA MET A 779 6.63 18.23 19.87
C MET A 779 5.71 17.57 18.85
N LEU A 780 5.32 16.32 19.11
CA LEU A 780 4.32 15.61 18.33
C LEU A 780 2.93 16.26 18.49
N GLY A 781 2.05 16.01 17.53
CA GLY A 781 0.69 16.54 17.50
C GLY A 781 -0.10 16.19 18.76
N LYS A 782 0.03 14.97 19.28
CA LYS A 782 -0.60 14.50 20.52
C LYS A 782 -0.04 15.16 21.78
N ASP A 783 1.17 15.73 21.68
CA ASP A 783 1.85 16.33 22.82
C ASP A 783 1.55 17.81 23.01
N LYS A 784 1.08 18.49 21.94
CA LYS A 784 0.82 19.94 21.92
C LYS A 784 -0.39 20.34 22.77
N PRO A 785 -0.36 21.53 23.41
CA PRO A 785 -1.54 22.09 24.08
C PRO A 785 -2.71 22.22 23.09
N ASN A 786 -3.92 21.83 23.50
CA ASN A 786 -5.13 21.80 22.65
C ASN A 786 -5.07 20.78 21.48
N SER A 787 -4.42 19.63 21.66
CA SER A 787 -4.61 18.47 20.78
C SER A 787 -6.09 18.04 20.80
N GLY A 788 -6.91 18.69 19.98
CA GLY A 788 -8.35 18.51 19.94
C GLY A 788 -8.76 17.15 19.40
N ALA A 789 -10.04 16.81 19.55
CA ALA A 789 -10.63 15.63 18.95
C ALA A 789 -10.43 15.63 17.43
N MET A 790 -10.13 14.46 16.86
CA MET A 790 -10.24 14.25 15.42
C MET A 790 -11.72 14.38 15.03
N ASN A 791 -12.09 15.44 14.32
CA ASN A 791 -13.47 15.70 13.93
C ASN A 791 -13.84 14.88 12.68
N GLY A 792 -15.00 14.23 12.72
CA GLY A 792 -15.69 13.67 11.54
C GLY A 792 -15.54 12.16 11.33
N ASP A 793 -16.17 11.67 10.27
CA ASP A 793 -16.12 10.27 9.84
C ASP A 793 -14.84 10.03 9.02
N TYR A 794 -13.94 9.20 9.57
CA TYR A 794 -12.66 8.88 8.94
C TYR A 794 -12.85 8.10 7.62
N MET A 795 -13.90 7.29 7.51
CA MET A 795 -14.18 6.57 6.26
C MET A 795 -14.58 7.50 5.12
N LEU A 796 -14.95 8.73 5.45
CA LEU A 796 -15.26 9.80 4.51
C LEU A 796 -14.16 10.88 4.47
N GLY A 797 -12.91 10.51 4.78
CA GLY A 797 -11.72 11.36 4.69
C GLY A 797 -11.69 12.57 5.61
N LYS A 798 -12.55 12.61 6.63
CA LYS A 798 -12.48 13.62 7.70
C LYS A 798 -11.45 13.18 8.74
N GLY A 799 -10.78 14.14 9.39
CA GLY A 799 -9.77 13.84 10.40
C GLY A 799 -8.66 14.89 10.46
N THR A 800 -7.49 14.47 10.95
CA THR A 800 -6.25 15.26 10.95
C THR A 800 -5.31 14.72 9.89
N PHE A 801 -4.51 15.58 9.26
CA PHE A 801 -3.41 15.18 8.35
C PHE A 801 -2.06 15.01 9.08
N ASP A 802 -2.06 15.27 10.39
CA ASP A 802 -0.90 15.07 11.25
C ASP A 802 -0.98 13.67 11.90
N PRO A 803 -0.20 12.68 11.44
CA PRO A 803 -0.24 11.30 11.96
C PRO A 803 0.10 11.24 13.44
N SER A 804 0.92 12.18 13.93
CA SER A 804 1.41 12.21 15.30
C SER A 804 0.37 12.71 16.32
N LYS A 805 -0.84 13.06 15.89
CA LYS A 805 -1.96 13.40 16.79
C LYS A 805 -2.66 12.20 17.39
N ASN A 806 -2.49 11.02 16.80
CA ASN A 806 -3.09 9.81 17.35
C ASN A 806 -2.49 9.50 18.73
N PRO A 807 -3.31 9.15 19.75
CA PRO A 807 -2.81 8.83 21.09
C PRO A 807 -1.73 7.73 21.12
N ASN A 808 -1.89 6.69 20.29
CA ASN A 808 -0.97 5.56 20.19
C ASN A 808 0.21 5.82 19.25
N ALA A 809 0.12 6.81 18.36
CA ALA A 809 1.14 7.00 17.35
C ALA A 809 2.48 7.39 17.94
N TYR A 810 3.50 6.79 17.36
CA TYR A 810 4.85 7.32 17.27
C TYR A 810 5.25 7.12 15.82
N PRO A 811 5.28 8.19 15.00
CA PRO A 811 5.52 8.05 13.58
C PRO A 811 6.79 7.25 13.32
N GLN A 812 6.72 6.30 12.40
CA GLN A 812 7.88 5.48 12.06
C GLN A 812 9.03 6.36 11.54
N THR A 813 10.27 5.97 11.84
CA THR A 813 11.47 6.64 11.32
C THR A 813 11.38 6.81 9.79
N ASP A 814 11.79 7.97 9.28
CA ASP A 814 11.89 8.24 7.85
C ASP A 814 12.99 9.26 7.53
N SER A 815 13.05 9.69 6.26
CA SER A 815 14.07 10.63 5.79
C SER A 815 14.02 12.02 6.46
N LYS A 816 12.90 12.39 7.10
CA LYS A 816 12.71 13.69 7.76
C LYS A 816 13.11 13.63 9.22
N LYS A 817 14.37 14.01 9.47
CA LYS A 817 14.98 14.03 10.79
C LYS A 817 14.59 15.25 11.61
N ASN A 818 14.51 15.07 12.93
CA ASN A 818 14.22 16.10 13.91
C ASN A 818 15.42 16.27 14.87
N PRO A 819 16.51 16.91 14.44
CA PRO A 819 17.74 16.94 15.25
C PRO A 819 17.62 17.83 16.50
N SER A 820 18.46 17.54 17.49
CA SER A 820 18.66 18.30 18.72
C SER A 820 20.13 18.15 19.19
N VAL A 821 20.44 18.68 20.37
CA VAL A 821 21.74 18.54 21.03
C VAL A 821 21.51 18.18 22.50
N VAL A 822 22.47 17.50 23.12
CA VAL A 822 22.55 17.37 24.58
C VAL A 822 23.91 17.80 25.08
N GLN A 823 23.91 18.77 25.99
CA GLN A 823 25.09 19.18 26.76
C GLN A 823 25.06 18.50 28.12
N ILE A 824 26.21 17.98 28.55
CA ILE A 824 26.35 17.27 29.83
C ILE A 824 27.20 18.13 30.75
N LEU A 825 26.64 18.46 31.91
CA LEU A 825 27.34 19.15 32.98
C LEU A 825 27.43 18.24 34.20
N SER A 826 28.58 18.24 34.86
CA SER A 826 28.82 17.50 36.09
C SER A 826 29.15 18.47 37.22
N ASN A 827 28.33 18.49 38.28
CA ASN A 827 28.43 19.47 39.38
C ASN A 827 28.57 20.92 38.86
N GLY A 828 27.80 21.26 37.82
CA GLY A 828 27.79 22.60 37.19
C GLY A 828 28.95 22.87 36.22
N GLN A 829 29.83 21.89 35.96
CA GLN A 829 30.97 22.03 35.05
C GLN A 829 30.69 21.30 33.73
N PHE A 830 30.93 21.95 32.60
CA PHE A 830 30.77 21.35 31.28
C PHE A 830 31.68 20.13 31.09
N ALA A 831 31.10 19.01 30.66
CA ALA A 831 31.81 17.77 30.38
C ALA A 831 31.88 17.50 28.86
N ALA A 832 30.74 17.53 28.16
CA ALA A 832 30.66 17.24 26.73
C ALA A 832 29.37 17.74 26.10
N SER A 833 29.32 17.74 24.76
CA SER A 833 28.13 18.02 23.95
C SER A 833 28.02 16.97 22.85
N PHE A 834 26.80 16.49 22.58
CA PHE A 834 26.51 15.49 21.56
C PHE A 834 25.34 15.94 20.69
N ASP A 835 25.48 15.78 19.38
CA ASP A 835 24.38 15.95 18.44
C ASP A 835 23.46 14.72 18.51
N LEU A 836 22.16 14.97 18.59
CA LEU A 836 21.12 13.94 18.55
C LEU A 836 20.43 14.07 17.22
N GLU A 837 20.72 13.13 16.32
CA GLU A 837 20.34 13.23 14.91
C GLU A 837 18.82 13.22 14.70
N ASP A 838 18.08 12.42 15.47
CA ASP A 838 16.63 12.28 15.32
C ASP A 838 15.92 11.80 16.61
N ASP A 839 14.59 11.63 16.50
CA ASP A 839 13.68 10.97 17.44
C ASP A 839 13.10 9.67 16.82
N PRO A 840 13.91 8.61 16.67
CA PRO A 840 13.54 7.48 15.83
C PRO A 840 12.59 6.48 16.52
N ALA A 841 11.78 5.80 15.71
CA ALA A 841 10.93 4.67 16.09
C ALA A 841 10.85 3.64 14.95
N ASP A 842 11.46 2.47 15.17
CA ASP A 842 11.48 1.33 14.25
C ASP A 842 11.86 0.05 15.01
N HIS A 843 12.05 -1.07 14.29
CA HIS A 843 12.44 -2.37 14.85
C HIS A 843 13.63 -2.35 15.82
N GLN A 844 14.50 -1.34 15.77
CA GLN A 844 15.64 -1.21 16.68
C GLN A 844 15.22 -0.89 18.12
N GLY A 845 14.06 -0.27 18.36
CA GLY A 845 13.53 0.01 19.70
C GLY A 845 12.94 -1.21 20.40
N VAL A 846 13.72 -2.29 20.45
CA VAL A 846 13.31 -3.60 20.97
C VAL A 846 12.77 -3.51 22.39
N LEU A 847 13.41 -2.74 23.28
CA LEU A 847 12.97 -2.64 24.67
C LEU A 847 11.68 -1.82 24.77
N SER A 848 11.58 -0.74 23.99
CA SER A 848 10.35 0.07 23.90
C SER A 848 9.16 -0.73 23.40
N TRP A 849 9.35 -1.74 22.55
CA TRP A 849 8.30 -2.67 22.14
C TRP A 849 8.03 -3.78 23.16
N PHE A 850 9.09 -4.44 23.64
CA PHE A 850 8.97 -5.65 24.46
C PHE A 850 8.24 -5.39 25.78
N TYR A 851 8.41 -4.20 26.38
CA TYR A 851 7.79 -3.85 27.66
C TYR A 851 6.45 -3.10 27.53
N GLN A 852 5.87 -3.00 26.33
CA GLN A 852 4.52 -2.47 26.18
C GLN A 852 3.50 -3.33 26.95
N ALA A 853 2.43 -2.68 27.41
CA ALA A 853 1.30 -3.40 28.00
C ALA A 853 0.49 -4.08 26.88
N GLN A 854 0.10 -5.34 27.07
CA GLN A 854 -0.80 -6.05 26.15
C GLN A 854 -2.26 -5.72 26.48
N ASN A 855 -2.65 -4.45 26.30
CA ASN A 855 -3.97 -3.93 26.66
C ASN A 855 -4.61 -3.11 25.53
N HIS A 856 -4.22 -3.38 24.27
CA HIS A 856 -4.70 -2.69 23.07
C HIS A 856 -4.35 -1.19 23.01
N LYS A 857 -3.44 -0.70 23.86
CA LYS A 857 -2.91 0.67 23.82
C LYS A 857 -1.39 0.65 23.78
N LEU A 858 -0.81 1.68 23.17
CA LEU A 858 0.64 1.84 23.05
C LEU A 858 1.10 3.13 23.74
N ASP A 859 2.29 3.08 24.33
CA ASP A 859 2.97 4.22 24.93
C ASP A 859 4.38 4.38 24.33
N GLU A 860 4.47 5.20 23.29
CA GLU A 860 5.70 5.50 22.54
C GLU A 860 6.46 4.23 22.09
N PRO A 861 5.78 3.32 21.35
CA PRO A 861 6.33 2.03 20.92
C PRO A 861 7.50 2.22 19.94
N GLY A 862 8.44 1.26 19.93
CA GLY A 862 9.55 1.26 18.96
C GLY A 862 10.57 2.39 19.11
N THR A 863 10.37 3.33 20.03
CA THR A 863 11.26 4.48 20.18
C THR A 863 12.63 4.11 20.71
N TYR A 864 13.68 4.76 20.23
CA TYR A 864 15.05 4.54 20.73
C TYR A 864 15.94 5.78 20.55
N GLY A 865 17.15 5.70 21.09
CA GLY A 865 18.15 6.75 21.01
C GLY A 865 19.55 6.28 20.69
N TYR A 866 20.50 7.16 20.97
CA TYR A 866 21.92 7.01 20.71
C TYR A 866 22.65 6.81 22.04
N TRP A 867 23.73 6.02 21.98
CA TRP A 867 24.61 5.82 23.13
C TRP A 867 25.42 7.10 23.37
N VAL A 868 25.08 7.83 24.44
CA VAL A 868 25.75 9.05 24.83
C VAL A 868 26.69 8.75 26.00
N GLN A 869 27.99 9.00 25.82
CA GLN A 869 28.99 8.71 26.84
C GLN A 869 30.10 9.76 26.86
N CYS A 870 30.44 10.27 28.05
CA CYS A 870 31.53 11.23 28.24
C CYS A 870 32.37 10.93 29.48
N THR A 871 33.59 11.48 29.49
CA THR A 871 34.44 11.50 30.68
C THR A 871 34.15 12.75 31.50
N LEU A 872 34.01 12.60 32.81
CA LEU A 872 33.70 13.71 33.70
C LEU A 872 34.94 14.52 34.09
N PRO A 873 34.86 15.87 34.17
CA PRO A 873 35.97 16.71 34.58
C PRO A 873 36.49 16.34 35.97
N ARG A 874 37.82 16.40 36.15
CA ARG A 874 38.44 16.10 37.45
C ARG A 874 37.91 16.99 38.58
N SER A 875 37.69 18.26 38.27
CA SER A 875 37.14 19.26 39.17
C SER A 875 35.70 18.98 39.59
N SER A 876 34.91 18.20 38.85
CA SER A 876 33.56 17.82 39.27
C SER A 876 33.61 16.66 40.28
N ILE A 877 34.58 15.76 40.12
CA ILE A 877 34.86 14.65 41.06
C ILE A 877 35.33 15.21 42.41
N GLU A 878 36.17 16.24 42.41
CA GLU A 878 36.60 16.94 43.63
C GLU A 878 35.41 17.50 44.42
N VAL A 879 34.47 18.15 43.72
CA VAL A 879 33.22 18.63 44.33
C VAL A 879 32.42 17.46 44.90
N ALA A 880 32.27 16.36 44.16
CA ALA A 880 31.53 15.18 44.65
C ALA A 880 32.18 14.58 45.91
N ASN A 881 33.51 14.57 45.99
CA ASN A 881 34.24 14.07 47.16
C ASN A 881 34.11 14.99 48.39
N ALA A 882 33.86 16.29 48.18
CA ALA A 882 33.62 17.26 49.23
C ALA A 882 32.16 17.26 49.71
N THR A 883 31.20 17.10 48.80
CA THR A 883 29.75 17.20 49.10
C THR A 883 29.08 15.85 49.37
N GLY A 884 29.73 14.74 49.02
CA GLY A 884 29.15 13.40 49.05
C GLY A 884 28.12 13.14 47.95
N LYS A 885 28.01 14.03 46.95
CA LYS A 885 27.07 13.89 45.82
C LYS A 885 27.69 14.30 44.49
N LEU A 886 27.49 13.46 43.47
CA LEU A 886 27.78 13.79 42.09
C LEU A 886 26.47 14.06 41.35
N THR A 887 26.32 15.27 40.83
CA THR A 887 25.17 15.64 39.98
C THR A 887 25.57 15.63 38.52
N ILE A 888 24.70 15.09 37.66
CA ILE A 888 24.83 15.10 36.20
C ILE A 888 23.59 15.76 35.64
N ARG A 889 23.79 16.85 34.89
CA ARG A 889 22.74 17.57 34.18
C ARG A 889 22.90 17.32 32.68
N LEU A 890 21.81 16.93 32.04
CA LEU A 890 21.68 16.79 30.59
C LEU A 890 20.77 17.90 30.10
N GLU A 891 21.32 18.87 29.38
CA GLU A 891 20.63 20.09 28.99
C GLU A 891 20.59 20.34 27.49
N VAL A 892 19.46 20.87 27.02
CA VAL A 892 19.26 21.40 25.69
C VAL A 892 19.28 22.94 25.81
N PRO A 893 20.29 23.62 25.26
CA PRO A 893 20.37 25.08 25.30
C PRO A 893 19.21 25.76 24.56
N GLU A 894 19.01 27.05 24.84
CA GLU A 894 18.12 27.88 24.02
C GLU A 894 18.62 27.96 22.56
N GLY A 895 17.68 28.07 21.62
CA GLY A 895 17.97 28.19 20.19
C GLY A 895 17.94 26.88 19.40
N TYR A 896 17.80 25.72 20.06
CA TYR A 896 17.59 24.44 19.39
C TYR A 896 16.09 24.15 19.17
N PRO A 897 15.70 23.54 18.03
CA PRO A 897 14.30 23.41 17.64
C PRO A 897 13.54 22.30 18.39
N ASN A 898 14.24 21.30 18.91
CA ASN A 898 13.67 20.11 19.53
C ASN A 898 14.27 19.87 20.93
N GLY A 899 13.61 19.06 21.74
CA GLY A 899 14.02 18.75 23.11
C GLY A 899 14.87 17.47 23.21
N LEU A 900 14.70 16.75 24.32
CA LEU A 900 15.48 15.58 24.71
C LEU A 900 14.59 14.45 25.25
N SER A 901 14.86 13.23 24.81
CA SER A 901 14.34 12.01 25.43
C SER A 901 15.49 11.22 26.05
N LEU A 902 15.30 10.73 27.28
CA LEU A 902 16.21 9.82 27.97
C LEU A 902 15.54 8.48 28.17
N TYR A 903 16.28 7.41 27.87
CA TYR A 903 15.80 6.04 27.93
C TYR A 903 16.44 5.30 29.12
N GLY A 904 15.66 4.43 29.75
CA GLY A 904 16.09 3.59 30.86
C GLY A 904 16.28 2.14 30.44
N ALA A 905 16.62 1.25 31.38
CA ALA A 905 16.99 -0.13 31.05
C ALA A 905 15.84 -1.00 30.45
N LYS A 906 14.62 -0.46 30.35
CA LYS A 906 13.43 -1.10 29.78
C LYS A 906 12.78 -0.26 28.67
N SER A 907 13.52 0.66 28.06
CA SER A 907 13.10 1.38 26.86
C SER A 907 14.30 1.56 25.94
N GLY A 908 14.05 1.94 24.69
CA GLY A 908 15.10 2.12 23.69
C GLY A 908 15.71 0.81 23.22
N ARG A 909 17.03 0.84 22.99
CA ARG A 909 17.80 -0.31 22.47
C ARG A 909 19.05 -0.64 23.31
N TYR A 910 19.30 0.09 24.39
CA TYR A 910 20.39 -0.19 25.31
C TYR A 910 19.85 -0.55 26.71
N ILE A 911 20.33 -1.66 27.29
CA ILE A 911 19.78 -2.21 28.55
C ILE A 911 20.35 -1.53 29.81
N ASN A 912 20.44 -0.20 29.82
CA ASN A 912 21.00 0.59 30.91
C ASN A 912 20.15 1.80 31.29
N ASP A 913 20.23 2.16 32.56
CA ASP A 913 19.76 3.45 33.07
C ASP A 913 20.91 4.48 33.02
N PRO A 914 20.64 5.79 33.24
CA PRO A 914 21.68 6.78 33.48
C PRO A 914 22.70 6.27 34.52
N SER A 915 23.97 6.21 34.12
CA SER A 915 24.99 5.50 34.88
C SER A 915 26.33 6.22 34.90
N ILE A 916 27.07 6.06 36.00
CA ILE A 916 28.46 6.45 36.14
C ILE A 916 29.36 5.23 36.38
N LEU A 917 30.47 5.16 35.64
CA LEU A 917 31.51 4.15 35.79
C LEU A 917 32.78 4.81 36.32
N ILE A 918 33.18 4.43 37.53
CA ILE A 918 34.44 4.84 38.14
C ILE A 918 35.50 3.78 37.84
N LEU A 919 36.60 4.19 37.22
CA LEU A 919 37.81 3.40 37.05
C LEU A 919 38.83 3.82 38.12
N ARG A 920 39.26 2.87 38.93
CA ARG A 920 40.31 3.01 39.94
C ARG A 920 41.68 2.65 39.35
N LYS A 921 42.74 3.22 39.91
CA LYS A 921 44.12 2.92 39.49
C LYS A 921 44.58 1.53 39.90
#